data_AF-A0A087CPR5-F1
#
_entry.id   AF-A0A087CPR5-F1
#
_cell.length_a   1.000
_cell.length_b   1.000
_cell.length_c   1.000
_cell.angle_alpha   90.00
_cell.angle_beta   90.00
_cell.angle_gamma   90.00
#
_symmetry.space_group_name_H-M   'P 1'
#
loop_
_entity.id
_entity.type
_entity.pdbx_description
1 polymer ?
#
loop_
_entity_poly.entity_id
_entity_poly.type
_entity_poly.pdbx_seq_one_letter_code
_entity_poly.pdbx_strand_id
1 'polypeptide(L)'
;MLVQTELPDGYHYETLADKRTFDYASSRLDEWVDSLPMPCIIDEAQRIPDLPLSVKRVIDKQTGSTPFFILTGSASITRDGLDGQDPLTRRSLRYTLYPLTRREINKNTDTSIIDLLWNGTPNTNYHSETNRATLVRYMTTGGFPSYAMPSMPIAENDLRLSIRTDIDNVLGDTILPGERLDRAIADAILKELLAVPGGILNVKRISDTVHSNPATIERYISIFMRRFLISALPNLRSAPGKQLFTRAKIHPVDTSFSVETIRQSGRDFHNDRVLFGELFESFAVNQIIPEIQWSNIHPDAFYWRETGNKPKEVDLVLLHDDQLIALEMKSNNTVDRKDFAGIAALRDSDKRFHRGYVLYTGDKVQQFTDNIWAVPISALWDSDGFQAAGLDAEHSSVSIPSPLLIQQPSDTDVSAHVNAPTDANLFLSYCHADNDHLSGAILQFVNDIIGEYNYETGNTLGLFVDKTSINWDEDWRQALDRGIGNANIILPIITPRYVRSEACRKELLDFNTRVTEHGPNRILPLILQSIEGMTGISNRDPVWDIAHNRQYLLVGDLRLMSTEDRQKRILEIVKELRNVIEDINTQSQSDDISESVVSKPEENDTPDLLGAWNEIKQLVPQVDVCAQKFAVSFQNISKTLSNHPAPANGNASVYSAWAIQLSERLQPDIDLLNKASENLSKLWNNAYATMSQYVGFIQGLPQGAPRNNQIDSIGATFDGLRTSLSMPPEVTQMLPIIRMIGNFARPLRPLADAINQSFNLIENMGTMTAALQDQLDRIPR
;
A
#
# COMPACT_ATOMS: atom_id res chain seq x y z
N MET A 1 1.81 -11.89 28.21
CA MET A 1 1.83 -12.08 26.74
C MET A 1 2.76 -11.03 26.16
N LEU A 2 3.62 -11.33 25.18
CA LEU A 2 4.68 -10.41 24.73
C LEU A 2 4.16 -8.99 24.42
N VAL A 3 3.05 -8.90 23.69
CA VAL A 3 2.38 -7.66 23.29
C VAL A 3 1.86 -6.85 24.50
N GLN A 4 1.56 -7.53 25.60
CA GLN A 4 1.11 -6.90 26.85
C GLN A 4 2.28 -6.37 27.70
N THR A 5 3.50 -6.89 27.51
CA THR A 5 4.67 -6.53 28.34
C THR A 5 5.65 -5.59 27.62
N GLU A 6 5.75 -5.67 26.29
CA GLU A 6 6.79 -4.97 25.52
C GLU A 6 6.29 -3.75 24.72
N LEU A 7 4.97 -3.55 24.58
CA LEU A 7 4.42 -2.38 23.88
C LEU A 7 4.26 -1.18 24.82
N PRO A 8 4.34 0.07 24.30
CA PRO A 8 4.33 1.28 25.11
C PRO A 8 3.09 1.39 26.01
N ASP A 9 3.30 2.00 27.18
CA ASP A 9 2.25 2.35 28.14
C ASP A 9 1.09 3.09 27.43
N GLY A 10 -0.13 2.60 27.61
CA GLY A 10 -1.35 3.27 27.10
C GLY A 10 -2.32 2.40 26.30
N TYR A 11 -1.96 1.17 25.93
CA TYR A 11 -2.91 0.23 25.31
C TYR A 11 -3.78 -0.45 26.35
N HIS A 12 -5.10 -0.38 26.17
CA HIS A 12 -6.03 -1.27 26.86
C HIS A 12 -5.88 -2.69 26.34
N TYR A 13 -6.04 -3.70 27.19
CA TYR A 13 -5.88 -5.11 26.80
C TYR A 13 -7.18 -5.87 27.02
N GLU A 14 -7.67 -6.48 25.95
CA GLU A 14 -8.81 -7.40 25.95
C GLU A 14 -8.40 -8.75 25.36
N THR A 15 -8.97 -9.84 25.88
CA THR A 15 -8.72 -11.18 25.34
C THR A 15 -10.02 -11.91 25.08
N LEU A 16 -10.17 -12.38 23.85
CA LEU A 16 -11.26 -13.28 23.47
C LEU A 16 -10.99 -14.72 23.93
N ALA A 17 -9.86 -15.00 24.59
CA ALA A 17 -9.65 -16.27 25.29
C ALA A 17 -10.65 -16.44 26.45
N ASP A 18 -11.00 -15.35 27.15
CA ASP A 18 -11.98 -15.37 28.22
C ASP A 18 -13.40 -15.65 27.68
N LYS A 19 -14.07 -16.63 28.28
CA LYS A 19 -15.36 -17.10 27.78
C LYS A 19 -16.46 -16.05 27.89
N ARG A 20 -16.46 -15.23 28.96
CA ARG A 20 -17.49 -14.20 29.15
C ARG A 20 -17.32 -13.07 28.15
N THR A 21 -16.08 -12.62 27.96
CA THR A 21 -15.69 -11.61 26.98
C THR A 21 -16.05 -12.10 25.58
N PHE A 22 -15.69 -13.33 25.23
CA PHE A 22 -16.05 -13.94 23.95
C PHE A 22 -17.56 -14.03 23.73
N ASP A 23 -18.34 -14.49 24.71
CA ASP A 23 -19.80 -14.63 24.56
C ASP A 23 -20.50 -13.27 24.42
N TYR A 24 -20.03 -12.26 25.15
CA TYR A 24 -20.53 -10.88 25.02
C TYR A 24 -20.16 -10.29 23.65
N ALA A 25 -18.86 -10.30 23.28
CA ALA A 25 -18.37 -9.81 22.00
C ALA A 25 -19.00 -10.54 20.81
N SER A 26 -19.22 -11.85 20.89
CA SER A 26 -19.83 -12.62 19.80
C SER A 26 -21.32 -12.32 19.60
N SER A 27 -22.03 -11.93 20.67
CA SER A 27 -23.46 -11.61 20.59
C SER A 27 -23.72 -10.13 20.29
N ARG A 28 -22.78 -9.25 20.64
CA ARG A 28 -22.91 -7.78 20.57
C ARG A 28 -21.61 -7.14 20.08
N LEU A 29 -21.10 -7.61 18.94
CA LEU A 29 -19.77 -7.27 18.44
C LEU A 29 -19.55 -5.75 18.32
N ASP A 30 -20.44 -5.05 17.62
CA ASP A 30 -20.28 -3.61 17.41
C ASP A 30 -20.38 -2.79 18.70
N GLU A 31 -21.29 -3.14 19.60
CA GLU A 31 -21.42 -2.52 20.92
C GLU A 31 -20.16 -2.74 21.76
N TRP A 32 -19.62 -3.96 21.74
CA TRP A 32 -18.40 -4.29 22.45
C TRP A 32 -17.21 -3.50 21.90
N VAL A 33 -16.97 -3.53 20.57
CA VAL A 33 -15.85 -2.80 19.96
C VAL A 33 -15.96 -1.29 20.19
N ASP A 34 -17.17 -0.70 20.11
CA ASP A 34 -17.39 0.73 20.39
C ASP A 34 -17.12 1.10 21.86
N SER A 35 -17.23 0.14 22.79
CA SER A 35 -16.99 0.35 24.21
C SER A 35 -15.53 0.27 24.63
N LEU A 36 -14.64 -0.24 23.76
CA LEU A 36 -13.24 -0.47 24.09
C LEU A 36 -12.48 0.86 24.21
N PRO A 37 -11.73 1.08 25.31
CA PRO A 37 -10.79 2.20 25.38
C PRO A 37 -9.74 2.06 24.28
N MET A 38 -9.43 3.16 23.60
CA MET A 38 -8.39 3.19 22.56
C MET A 38 -7.16 3.98 23.04
N PRO A 39 -5.95 3.54 22.67
CA PRO A 39 -5.67 2.40 21.79
C PRO A 39 -5.83 1.03 22.50
N CYS A 40 -6.12 -0.04 21.77
CA CYS A 40 -6.52 -1.34 22.33
C CYS A 40 -5.78 -2.52 21.68
N ILE A 41 -5.38 -3.51 22.48
CA ILE A 41 -4.93 -4.83 22.05
C ILE A 41 -6.11 -5.79 22.22
N ILE A 42 -6.52 -6.45 21.13
CA ILE A 42 -7.51 -7.51 21.15
C ILE A 42 -6.80 -8.83 20.84
N ASP A 43 -6.67 -9.64 21.86
CA ASP A 43 -6.07 -10.96 21.77
C ASP A 43 -7.07 -12.06 21.40
N GLU A 44 -6.58 -13.09 20.71
CA GLU A 44 -7.36 -14.16 20.09
C GLU A 44 -8.44 -13.63 19.11
N ALA A 45 -8.10 -12.57 18.37
CA ALA A 45 -8.97 -11.87 17.42
C ALA A 45 -9.56 -12.79 16.33
N GLN A 46 -8.84 -13.85 15.94
CA GLN A 46 -9.31 -14.84 14.98
C GLN A 46 -10.56 -15.61 15.45
N ARG A 47 -10.89 -15.59 16.75
CA ARG A 47 -12.07 -16.27 17.28
C ARG A 47 -13.38 -15.65 16.81
N ILE A 48 -13.40 -14.39 16.38
CA ILE A 48 -14.61 -13.73 15.85
C ILE A 48 -14.32 -13.32 14.40
N PRO A 49 -14.82 -14.07 13.39
CA PRO A 49 -14.52 -13.82 11.98
C PRO A 49 -14.86 -12.41 11.49
N ASP A 50 -15.92 -11.80 12.04
CA ASP A 50 -16.42 -10.46 11.67
C ASP A 50 -15.71 -9.32 12.40
N LEU A 51 -14.82 -9.62 13.35
CA LEU A 51 -14.11 -8.59 14.14
C LEU A 51 -13.35 -7.58 13.27
N PRO A 52 -12.60 -7.98 12.19
CA PRO A 52 -11.94 -7.02 11.31
C PRO A 52 -12.91 -6.00 10.68
N LEU A 53 -14.14 -6.41 10.37
CA LEU A 53 -15.16 -5.52 9.79
C LEU A 53 -15.69 -4.52 10.83
N SER A 54 -15.89 -4.96 12.07
CA SER A 54 -16.31 -4.08 13.16
C SER A 54 -15.20 -3.10 13.56
N VAL A 55 -13.94 -3.57 13.62
CA VAL A 55 -12.76 -2.71 13.83
C VAL A 55 -12.62 -1.67 12.72
N LYS A 56 -12.83 -2.05 11.45
CA LYS A 56 -12.87 -1.12 10.32
C LYS A 56 -13.87 0.01 10.55
N ARG A 57 -15.08 -0.31 11.04
CA ARG A 57 -16.14 0.69 11.32
C ARG A 57 -15.69 1.72 12.36
N VAL A 58 -14.91 1.31 13.36
CA VAL A 58 -14.38 2.23 14.37
C VAL A 58 -13.22 3.06 13.82
N ILE A 59 -12.25 2.42 13.16
CA ILE A 59 -11.08 3.10 12.59
C ILE A 59 -11.51 4.13 11.53
N ASP A 60 -12.53 3.85 10.72
CA ASP A 60 -13.05 4.79 9.70
C ASP A 60 -13.63 6.09 10.30
N LYS A 61 -13.95 6.10 11.60
CA LYS A 61 -14.47 7.28 12.32
C LYS A 61 -13.40 8.03 13.09
N GLN A 62 -12.16 7.53 13.11
CA GLN A 62 -11.09 8.11 13.89
C GLN A 62 -10.00 8.72 13.02
N THR A 63 -9.44 9.82 13.51
CA THR A 63 -8.34 10.54 12.90
C THR A 63 -7.14 10.46 13.84
N GLY A 64 -6.01 9.99 13.33
CA GLY A 64 -4.81 9.79 14.15
C GLY A 64 -3.73 9.00 13.42
N SER A 65 -2.48 9.18 13.86
CA SER A 65 -1.30 8.52 13.28
C SER A 65 -0.81 7.32 14.11
N THR A 66 -1.44 7.04 15.26
CA THR A 66 -1.09 5.92 16.14
C THR A 66 -1.98 4.71 15.86
N PRO A 67 -1.45 3.48 15.86
CA PRO A 67 -2.27 2.28 15.70
C PRO A 67 -3.35 2.19 16.78
N PHE A 68 -4.62 2.26 16.39
CA PHE A 68 -5.76 2.21 17.32
C PHE A 68 -6.01 0.81 17.88
N PHE A 69 -5.78 -0.22 17.05
CA PHE A 69 -5.97 -1.61 17.41
C PHE A 69 -4.76 -2.44 17.06
N ILE A 70 -4.40 -3.36 17.96
CA ILE A 70 -3.45 -4.44 17.72
C ILE A 70 -4.22 -5.75 17.87
N LEU A 71 -4.35 -6.49 16.79
CA LEU A 71 -5.07 -7.75 16.77
C LEU A 71 -4.06 -8.90 16.80
N THR A 72 -4.11 -9.72 17.85
CA THR A 72 -3.25 -10.91 17.99
C THR A 72 -4.05 -12.19 17.85
N GLY A 73 -3.37 -13.28 17.47
CA GLY A 73 -4.02 -14.56 17.31
C GLY A 73 -3.06 -15.70 17.05
N SER A 74 -3.39 -16.87 17.59
CA SER A 74 -2.69 -18.14 17.37
C SER A 74 -2.99 -18.79 16.01
N ALA A 75 -3.87 -18.18 15.21
CA ALA A 75 -4.04 -18.48 13.79
C ALA A 75 -4.25 -17.17 13.01
N SER A 76 -4.06 -17.24 11.69
CA SER A 76 -4.30 -16.11 10.80
C SER A 76 -5.69 -15.52 11.03
N ILE A 77 -5.73 -14.24 11.42
CA ILE A 77 -6.96 -13.47 11.56
C ILE A 77 -7.58 -13.30 10.17
N THR A 78 -8.87 -13.63 10.06
CA THR A 78 -9.64 -13.81 8.81
C THR A 78 -9.46 -12.67 7.81
N ARG A 79 -9.54 -13.05 6.52
CA ARG A 79 -9.52 -12.15 5.35
C ARG A 79 -10.85 -12.11 4.62
N ASP A 80 -11.87 -12.78 5.17
CA ASP A 80 -13.09 -13.13 4.46
C ASP A 80 -14.28 -12.24 4.86
N GLY A 81 -14.10 -10.92 4.85
CA GLY A 81 -15.25 -10.01 4.88
C GLY A 81 -15.61 -9.56 3.46
N LEU A 82 -16.74 -8.89 3.27
CA LEU A 82 -17.09 -8.22 2.00
C LEU A 82 -16.89 -9.11 0.74
N ASP A 83 -17.54 -10.27 0.69
CA ASP A 83 -17.44 -11.23 -0.43
C ASP A 83 -16.02 -11.81 -0.69
N GLY A 84 -15.23 -11.96 0.37
CA GLY A 84 -13.89 -12.60 0.32
C GLY A 84 -12.71 -11.62 0.22
N GLN A 85 -12.94 -10.35 0.53
CA GLN A 85 -11.90 -9.31 0.60
C GLN A 85 -11.52 -8.99 2.05
N ASP A 86 -10.25 -8.67 2.29
CA ASP A 86 -9.78 -8.27 3.61
C ASP A 86 -10.41 -6.92 4.02
N PRO A 87 -11.26 -6.86 5.07
CA PRO A 87 -11.94 -5.63 5.48
C PRO A 87 -10.98 -4.50 5.86
N LEU A 88 -9.79 -4.84 6.33
CA LEU A 88 -8.78 -3.89 6.80
C LEU A 88 -7.78 -3.49 5.69
N THR A 89 -8.15 -3.71 4.42
CA THR A 89 -7.35 -3.27 3.27
C THR A 89 -7.05 -1.76 3.36
N ARG A 90 -5.76 -1.43 3.21
CA ARG A 90 -5.17 -0.08 3.38
C ARG A 90 -5.25 0.52 4.80
N ARG A 91 -5.67 -0.25 5.81
CA ARG A 91 -5.83 0.20 7.21
C ARG A 91 -5.05 -0.63 8.22
N SER A 92 -4.36 -1.67 7.76
CA SER A 92 -3.62 -2.59 8.63
C SER A 92 -2.30 -2.99 8.00
N LEU A 93 -1.33 -3.23 8.87
CA LEU A 93 -0.09 -3.94 8.57
C LEU A 93 -0.19 -5.31 9.25
N ARG A 94 0.37 -6.35 8.63
CA ARG A 94 0.33 -7.72 9.14
C ARG A 94 1.74 -8.23 9.34
N TYR A 95 2.03 -8.66 10.55
CA TYR A 95 3.31 -9.24 10.95
C TYR A 95 3.09 -10.66 11.44
N THR A 96 4.06 -11.55 11.17
CA THR A 96 4.04 -12.92 11.66
C THR A 96 5.09 -13.02 12.76
N LEU A 97 4.69 -13.45 13.96
CA LEU A 97 5.65 -13.67 15.03
C LEU A 97 6.24 -15.08 14.87
N TYR A 98 7.42 -15.16 14.26
CA TYR A 98 8.15 -16.41 14.08
C TYR A 98 8.83 -16.87 15.38
N PRO A 99 9.20 -18.15 15.49
CA PRO A 99 10.21 -18.60 16.45
C PRO A 99 11.49 -17.76 16.33
N LEU A 100 12.19 -17.56 17.45
CA LEU A 100 13.36 -16.69 17.49
C LEU A 100 14.48 -17.21 16.58
N THR A 101 15.08 -16.30 15.82
CA THR A 101 16.32 -16.59 15.10
C THR A 101 17.50 -16.66 16.08
N ARG A 102 18.59 -17.32 15.66
CA ARG A 102 19.85 -17.29 16.41
C ARG A 102 20.39 -15.88 16.58
N ARG A 103 20.12 -14.99 15.62
CA ARG A 103 20.53 -13.60 15.65
C ARG A 103 19.83 -12.84 16.78
N GLU A 104 18.51 -13.05 16.94
CA GLU A 104 17.73 -12.53 18.05
C GLU A 104 18.17 -13.11 19.40
N ILE A 105 18.38 -14.43 19.47
CA ILE A 105 18.89 -15.11 20.70
C ILE A 105 20.26 -14.55 21.11
N ASN A 106 21.12 -14.25 20.13
CA ASN A 106 22.43 -13.66 20.34
C ASN A 106 22.39 -12.14 20.60
N LYS A 107 21.22 -11.51 20.52
CA LYS A 107 21.02 -10.05 20.64
C LYS A 107 21.80 -9.24 19.60
N ASN A 108 21.99 -9.79 18.41
CA ASN A 108 22.69 -9.15 17.29
C ASN A 108 21.67 -8.50 16.34
N THR A 109 20.84 -7.59 16.84
CA THR A 109 19.64 -7.10 16.12
C THR A 109 19.75 -5.67 15.62
N ASP A 110 20.95 -5.08 15.59
CA ASP A 110 21.17 -3.70 15.10
C ASP A 110 20.96 -3.55 13.58
N THR A 111 21.13 -4.65 12.84
CA THR A 111 20.94 -4.69 11.38
C THR A 111 20.46 -6.07 10.99
N SER A 112 19.45 -6.16 10.14
CA SER A 112 18.92 -7.45 9.66
C SER A 112 19.95 -8.18 8.81
N ILE A 113 19.95 -9.51 8.89
CA ILE A 113 20.77 -10.32 7.97
C ILE A 113 20.37 -10.11 6.51
N ILE A 114 19.12 -9.74 6.22
CA ILE A 114 18.66 -9.43 4.87
C ILE A 114 19.41 -8.21 4.30
N ASP A 115 19.53 -7.16 5.10
CA ASP A 115 20.25 -5.94 4.71
C ASP A 115 21.75 -6.23 4.52
N LEU A 116 22.35 -7.10 5.34
CA LEU A 116 23.74 -7.53 5.21
C LEU A 116 23.98 -8.43 3.98
N LEU A 117 23.04 -9.31 3.64
CA LEU A 117 23.13 -10.13 2.43
C LEU A 117 23.11 -9.24 1.16
N TRP A 118 22.39 -8.12 1.19
CA TRP A 118 22.34 -7.16 0.09
C TRP A 118 23.54 -6.22 0.05
N ASN A 119 23.86 -5.58 1.17
CA ASN A 119 24.76 -4.45 1.21
C ASN A 119 26.08 -4.73 1.95
N GLY A 120 26.09 -5.70 2.88
CA GLY A 120 27.28 -6.09 3.63
C GLY A 120 28.26 -6.91 2.81
N THR A 121 29.50 -7.03 3.28
CA THR A 121 30.52 -7.91 2.68
C THR A 121 30.86 -9.03 3.66
N PRO A 122 30.78 -10.32 3.29
CA PRO A 122 31.21 -11.41 4.16
C PRO A 122 32.64 -11.22 4.65
N ASN A 123 32.87 -11.31 5.96
CA ASN A 123 34.20 -11.12 6.54
C ASN A 123 35.09 -12.33 6.23
N THR A 124 36.08 -12.17 5.35
CA THR A 124 36.98 -13.28 4.95
C THR A 124 37.91 -13.76 6.06
N ASN A 125 38.06 -12.99 7.15
CA ASN A 125 38.81 -13.40 8.35
C ASN A 125 37.92 -14.07 9.41
N TYR A 126 36.62 -14.22 9.14
CA TYR A 126 35.68 -14.84 10.06
C TYR A 126 36.00 -16.32 10.29
N HIS A 127 35.90 -16.73 11.56
CA HIS A 127 36.04 -18.11 12.00
C HIS A 127 34.87 -18.54 12.88
N SER A 128 34.14 -19.56 12.45
CA SER A 128 33.01 -20.09 13.23
C SER A 128 33.48 -20.94 14.41
N GLU A 129 32.91 -20.68 15.59
CA GLU A 129 32.94 -21.60 16.74
C GLU A 129 31.81 -22.65 16.67
N THR A 130 30.86 -22.48 15.75
CA THR A 130 29.69 -23.35 15.61
C THR A 130 30.05 -24.61 14.83
N ASN A 131 30.25 -25.71 15.56
CA ASN A 131 30.44 -27.04 14.97
C ASN A 131 29.12 -27.77 14.68
N ARG A 132 29.23 -28.92 13.98
CA ARG A 132 28.08 -29.78 13.64
C ARG A 132 27.24 -30.21 14.85
N ALA A 133 27.85 -30.54 15.98
CA ALA A 133 27.12 -30.96 17.18
C ALA A 133 26.28 -29.82 17.76
N THR A 134 26.79 -28.59 17.69
CA THR A 134 26.04 -27.39 18.06
C THR A 134 24.88 -27.13 17.09
N LEU A 135 25.09 -27.30 15.78
CA LEU A 135 23.99 -27.20 14.80
C LEU A 135 22.90 -28.25 15.03
N VAL A 136 23.28 -29.50 15.34
CA VAL A 136 22.33 -30.56 15.74
C VAL A 136 21.48 -30.09 16.92
N ARG A 137 22.12 -29.50 17.94
CA ARG A 137 21.41 -28.97 19.12
C ARG A 137 20.45 -27.86 18.72
N TYR A 138 20.90 -26.89 17.92
CA TYR A 138 20.03 -25.79 17.45
C TYR A 138 18.83 -26.30 16.66
N MET A 139 19.02 -27.24 15.73
CA MET A 139 17.91 -27.80 14.96
C MET A 139 16.94 -28.62 15.82
N THR A 140 17.45 -29.30 16.85
CA THR A 140 16.66 -30.10 17.79
C THR A 140 15.84 -29.23 18.73
N THR A 141 16.43 -28.13 19.22
CA THR A 141 15.80 -27.21 20.15
C THR A 141 14.84 -26.24 19.46
N GLY A 142 15.15 -25.79 18.24
CA GLY A 142 14.35 -24.78 17.56
C GLY A 142 14.58 -23.36 18.09
N GLY A 143 13.68 -22.45 17.71
CA GLY A 143 13.65 -21.04 18.07
C GLY A 143 12.49 -20.66 19.00
N PHE A 144 11.55 -21.57 19.30
CA PHE A 144 10.46 -21.25 20.23
C PHE A 144 11.03 -20.83 21.59
N PRO A 145 10.62 -19.68 22.16
CA PRO A 145 11.20 -19.16 23.40
C PRO A 145 11.17 -20.17 24.56
N SER A 146 10.09 -20.94 24.68
CA SER A 146 9.94 -21.99 25.70
C SER A 146 10.96 -23.13 25.59
N TYR A 147 11.52 -23.36 24.41
CA TYR A 147 12.52 -24.41 24.15
C TYR A 147 13.94 -23.86 24.15
N ALA A 148 14.13 -22.74 23.45
CA ALA A 148 15.45 -22.14 23.18
C ALA A 148 15.96 -21.28 24.34
N MET A 149 15.05 -20.67 25.10
CA MET A 149 15.35 -19.76 26.21
C MET A 149 14.59 -20.14 27.47
N PRO A 150 14.70 -21.41 27.94
CA PRO A 150 13.90 -21.84 29.07
C PRO A 150 14.42 -21.23 30.37
N SER A 151 13.50 -20.86 31.27
CA SER A 151 13.87 -20.30 32.58
C SER A 151 14.63 -21.29 33.46
N MET A 152 14.50 -22.59 33.18
CA MET A 152 15.22 -23.69 33.83
C MET A 152 15.76 -24.65 32.76
N PRO A 153 16.92 -25.27 32.96
CA PRO A 153 17.40 -26.30 32.04
C PRO A 153 16.36 -27.41 31.83
N ILE A 154 16.00 -27.66 30.58
CA ILE A 154 15.05 -28.72 30.19
C ILE A 154 15.84 -29.96 29.80
N ALA A 155 15.49 -31.12 30.37
CA ALA A 155 16.07 -32.39 29.96
C ALA A 155 15.60 -32.77 28.55
N GLU A 156 16.42 -33.48 27.77
CA GLU A 156 16.10 -33.81 26.37
C GLU A 156 14.74 -34.54 26.24
N ASN A 157 14.42 -35.45 27.15
CA ASN A 157 13.13 -36.16 27.10
C ASN A 157 11.93 -35.25 27.38
N ASP A 158 12.08 -34.26 28.26
CA ASP A 158 11.02 -33.31 28.60
C ASP A 158 10.83 -32.28 27.47
N LEU A 159 11.93 -31.85 26.83
CA LEU A 159 11.88 -31.02 25.63
C LEU A 159 11.13 -31.73 24.52
N ARG A 160 11.48 -33.00 24.27
CA ARG A 160 10.81 -33.82 23.26
C ARG A 160 9.33 -33.99 23.57
N LEU A 161 8.98 -34.27 24.84
CA LEU A 161 7.58 -34.38 25.24
C LEU A 161 6.84 -33.05 25.01
N SER A 162 7.45 -31.92 25.36
CA SER A 162 6.89 -30.58 25.14
C SER A 162 6.60 -30.32 23.66
N ILE A 163 7.57 -30.59 22.78
CA ILE A 163 7.41 -30.45 21.33
C ILE A 163 6.25 -31.31 20.81
N ARG A 164 6.15 -32.57 21.24
CA ARG A 164 5.04 -33.46 20.85
C ARG A 164 3.70 -32.90 21.28
N THR A 165 3.61 -32.50 22.55
CA THR A 165 2.41 -31.95 23.13
C THR A 165 1.99 -30.67 22.42
N ASP A 166 2.93 -29.83 22.02
CA ASP A 166 2.61 -28.60 21.28
C ASP A 166 2.10 -28.88 19.87
N ILE A 167 2.72 -29.81 19.12
CA ILE A 167 2.18 -30.26 17.82
C ILE A 167 0.76 -30.81 17.99
N ASP A 168 0.53 -31.66 19.00
CA ASP A 168 -0.77 -32.26 19.30
C ASP A 168 -1.84 -31.23 19.68
N ASN A 169 -1.46 -30.23 20.49
CA ASN A 169 -2.37 -29.20 20.99
C ASN A 169 -2.79 -28.20 19.89
N VAL A 170 -1.90 -27.91 18.93
CA VAL A 170 -2.26 -27.05 17.79
C VAL A 170 -3.25 -27.74 16.84
N LEU A 171 -3.21 -29.09 16.76
CA LEU A 171 -4.10 -29.91 15.94
C LEU A 171 -5.46 -30.27 16.58
N GLY A 172 -6.00 -29.40 17.44
CA GLY A 172 -7.32 -29.60 18.06
C GLY A 172 -8.48 -29.76 17.05
N ASP A 173 -9.64 -30.23 17.52
CA ASP A 173 -10.79 -30.61 16.67
C ASP A 173 -11.47 -29.45 15.90
N THR A 174 -11.10 -28.21 16.21
CA THR A 174 -11.70 -26.99 15.65
C THR A 174 -10.61 -25.97 15.32
N ILE A 175 -10.66 -25.40 14.11
CA ILE A 175 -9.67 -24.42 13.63
C ILE A 175 -10.14 -22.99 13.97
N LEU A 176 -11.35 -22.69 13.51
CA LEU A 176 -12.14 -21.48 13.78
C LEU A 176 -13.56 -21.92 14.14
N PRO A 177 -14.39 -21.09 14.78
CA PRO A 177 -15.80 -21.44 15.01
C PRO A 177 -16.47 -21.90 13.70
N GLY A 178 -16.95 -23.15 13.68
CA GLY A 178 -17.59 -23.75 12.50
C GLY A 178 -16.65 -24.49 11.53
N GLU A 179 -15.32 -24.31 11.61
CA GLU A 179 -14.35 -25.03 10.77
C GLU A 179 -13.82 -26.28 11.51
N ARG A 180 -14.44 -27.44 11.25
CA ARG A 180 -14.03 -28.73 11.84
C ARG A 180 -12.74 -29.27 11.20
N LEU A 181 -11.85 -29.77 12.05
CA LEU A 181 -10.62 -30.49 11.68
C LEU A 181 -10.79 -31.97 12.06
N ASP A 182 -10.60 -32.87 11.10
CA ASP A 182 -10.40 -34.29 11.43
C ASP A 182 -8.96 -34.46 11.90
N ARG A 183 -8.79 -34.63 13.21
CA ARG A 183 -7.46 -34.71 13.84
C ARG A 183 -6.62 -35.87 13.30
N ALA A 184 -7.22 -37.00 12.97
CA ALA A 184 -6.46 -38.16 12.47
C ALA A 184 -5.91 -37.89 11.06
N ILE A 185 -6.73 -37.28 10.20
CA ILE A 185 -6.29 -36.87 8.86
C ILE A 185 -5.25 -35.74 8.97
N ALA A 186 -5.47 -34.76 9.86
CA ALA A 186 -4.55 -33.66 10.09
C ALA A 186 -3.16 -34.16 10.50
N ASP A 187 -3.12 -35.01 11.53
CA ASP A 187 -1.89 -35.59 12.06
C ASP A 187 -1.14 -36.38 10.98
N ALA A 188 -1.84 -37.24 10.22
CA ALA A 188 -1.22 -38.01 9.15
C ALA A 188 -0.61 -37.13 8.06
N ILE A 189 -1.30 -36.07 7.62
CA ILE A 189 -0.80 -35.15 6.59
C ILE A 189 0.36 -34.32 7.14
N LEU A 190 0.24 -33.78 8.36
CA LEU A 190 1.29 -32.95 8.95
C LEU A 190 2.58 -33.77 9.12
N LYS A 191 2.48 -35.02 9.59
CA LYS A 191 3.63 -35.92 9.69
C LYS A 191 4.32 -36.17 8.36
N GLU A 192 3.56 -36.37 7.27
CA GLU A 192 4.13 -36.52 5.92
C GLU A 192 4.89 -35.29 5.43
N LEU A 193 4.47 -34.09 5.85
CA LEU A 193 5.13 -32.83 5.51
C LEU A 193 6.38 -32.61 6.38
N LEU A 194 6.25 -32.78 7.70
CA LEU A 194 7.33 -32.58 8.66
C LEU A 194 8.46 -33.62 8.52
N ALA A 195 8.15 -34.80 7.97
CA ALA A 195 9.12 -35.87 7.74
C ALA A 195 10.08 -35.62 6.56
N VAL A 196 9.79 -34.63 5.69
CA VAL A 196 10.60 -34.25 4.53
C VAL A 196 10.70 -32.72 4.46
N PRO A 197 11.39 -32.09 5.43
CA PRO A 197 11.45 -30.63 5.54
C PRO A 197 12.22 -30.03 4.35
N GLY A 198 11.68 -28.98 3.73
CA GLY A 198 12.22 -28.37 2.51
C GLY A 198 11.90 -29.14 1.21
N GLY A 199 11.15 -30.24 1.31
CA GLY A 199 10.74 -31.01 0.14
C GLY A 199 9.73 -30.28 -0.75
N ILE A 200 9.86 -30.46 -2.08
CA ILE A 200 8.87 -29.97 -3.05
C ILE A 200 7.55 -30.73 -2.88
N LEU A 201 6.46 -29.99 -2.65
CA LEU A 201 5.13 -30.54 -2.41
C LEU A 201 4.68 -31.46 -3.55
N ASN A 202 4.31 -32.68 -3.17
CA ASN A 202 3.70 -33.67 -4.05
C ASN A 202 2.36 -34.13 -3.44
N VAL A 203 1.30 -33.39 -3.76
CA VAL A 203 -0.07 -33.66 -3.27
C VAL A 203 -0.51 -35.09 -3.59
N LYS A 204 -0.18 -35.59 -4.79
CA LYS A 204 -0.54 -36.95 -5.20
C LYS A 204 0.11 -38.01 -4.30
N ARG A 205 1.42 -37.88 -4.02
CA ARG A 205 2.13 -38.82 -3.12
C ARG A 205 1.48 -38.86 -1.73
N ILE A 206 1.13 -37.70 -1.18
CA ILE A 206 0.51 -37.60 0.14
C ILE A 206 -0.91 -38.17 0.10
N SER A 207 -1.68 -37.87 -0.94
CA SER A 207 -3.02 -38.40 -1.18
C SER A 207 -3.03 -39.93 -1.22
N ASP A 208 -2.06 -40.54 -1.93
CA ASP A 208 -1.90 -41.99 -2.03
C ASP A 208 -1.50 -42.61 -0.66
N THR A 209 -0.67 -41.91 0.13
CA THR A 209 -0.17 -42.40 1.43
C THR A 209 -1.24 -42.33 2.53
N VAL A 210 -1.94 -41.19 2.61
CA VAL A 210 -2.98 -40.91 3.63
C VAL A 210 -4.35 -41.44 3.19
N HIS A 211 -4.48 -41.97 1.96
CA HIS A 211 -5.73 -42.46 1.39
C HIS A 211 -6.86 -41.41 1.43
N SER A 212 -6.50 -40.15 1.18
CA SER A 212 -7.40 -39.00 1.21
C SER A 212 -7.36 -38.25 -0.11
N ASN A 213 -8.48 -37.65 -0.53
CA ASN A 213 -8.54 -36.98 -1.83
C ASN A 213 -7.60 -35.73 -1.89
N PRO A 214 -7.10 -35.33 -3.08
CA PRO A 214 -6.18 -34.20 -3.21
C PRO A 214 -6.71 -32.86 -2.67
N ALA A 215 -8.01 -32.58 -2.83
CA ALA A 215 -8.62 -31.35 -2.33
C ALA A 215 -8.62 -31.30 -0.79
N THR A 216 -8.78 -32.45 -0.13
CA THR A 216 -8.60 -32.59 1.32
C THR A 216 -7.16 -32.26 1.70
N ILE A 217 -6.17 -32.83 1.01
CA ILE A 217 -4.75 -32.54 1.30
C ILE A 217 -4.45 -31.04 1.19
N GLU A 218 -4.87 -30.40 0.11
CA GLU A 218 -4.69 -28.96 -0.12
C GLU A 218 -5.39 -28.11 0.95
N ARG A 219 -6.59 -28.51 1.38
CA ARG A 219 -7.30 -27.88 2.49
C ARG A 219 -6.49 -27.96 3.79
N TYR A 220 -5.97 -29.14 4.16
CA TYR A 220 -5.18 -29.30 5.39
C TYR A 220 -3.85 -28.54 5.34
N ILE A 221 -3.16 -28.52 4.20
CA ILE A 221 -1.96 -27.69 4.03
C ILE A 221 -2.28 -26.21 4.26
N SER A 222 -3.38 -25.72 3.68
CA SER A 222 -3.85 -24.34 3.87
C SER A 222 -4.19 -24.05 5.33
N ILE A 223 -4.69 -25.03 6.08
CA ILE A 223 -4.93 -24.92 7.53
C ILE A 223 -3.61 -24.84 8.30
N PHE A 224 -2.63 -25.68 8.01
CA PHE A 224 -1.34 -25.68 8.70
C PHE A 224 -0.56 -24.39 8.50
N MET A 225 -0.63 -23.80 7.29
CA MET A 225 -0.08 -22.47 7.03
C MET A 225 -0.80 -21.37 7.83
N ARG A 226 -2.15 -21.41 7.89
CA ARG A 226 -2.95 -20.48 8.72
C ARG A 226 -2.69 -20.65 10.22
N ARG A 227 -2.25 -21.83 10.66
CA ARG A 227 -1.83 -22.15 12.03
C ARG A 227 -0.34 -21.93 12.29
N PHE A 228 0.40 -21.38 11.32
CA PHE A 228 1.83 -21.14 11.40
C PHE A 228 2.66 -22.41 11.75
N LEU A 229 2.21 -23.60 11.34
CA LEU A 229 2.96 -24.85 11.55
C LEU A 229 4.01 -25.09 10.45
N ILE A 230 3.71 -24.63 9.25
CA ILE A 230 4.54 -24.78 8.05
C ILE A 230 4.50 -23.49 7.23
N SER A 231 5.54 -23.27 6.42
CA SER A 231 5.61 -22.23 5.40
C SER A 231 5.87 -22.81 4.03
N ALA A 232 5.33 -22.18 2.99
CA ALA A 232 5.53 -22.58 1.60
C ALA A 232 6.47 -21.59 0.90
N LEU A 233 7.50 -22.12 0.24
CA LEU A 233 8.45 -21.37 -0.56
C LEU A 233 8.15 -21.67 -2.06
N PRO A 234 7.55 -20.72 -2.81
CA PRO A 234 7.17 -20.94 -4.21
C PRO A 234 8.39 -20.97 -5.14
N ASN A 235 8.22 -21.51 -6.34
CA ASN A 235 9.27 -21.49 -7.36
C ASN A 235 9.29 -20.12 -8.06
N LEU A 236 10.47 -19.51 -8.21
CA LEU A 236 10.66 -18.24 -8.92
C LEU A 236 10.15 -18.29 -10.37
N ARG A 237 10.14 -19.47 -11.01
CA ARG A 237 9.66 -19.67 -12.38
C ARG A 237 8.14 -19.80 -12.50
N SER A 238 7.40 -19.91 -11.40
CA SER A 238 5.94 -20.03 -11.44
C SER A 238 5.31 -18.73 -11.95
N ALA A 239 4.32 -18.83 -12.84
CA ALA A 239 3.64 -17.66 -13.39
C ALA A 239 2.88 -16.90 -12.29
N PRO A 240 2.89 -15.55 -12.28
CA PRO A 240 2.09 -14.76 -11.35
C PRO A 240 0.61 -15.17 -11.47
N GLY A 241 0.04 -15.74 -10.40
CA GLY A 241 -1.37 -16.14 -10.32
C GLY A 241 -1.73 -17.58 -10.74
N LYS A 242 -0.78 -18.43 -11.14
CA LYS A 242 -1.05 -19.88 -11.31
C LYS A 242 -0.11 -20.68 -10.41
N GLN A 243 -0.70 -21.37 -9.42
CA GLN A 243 -0.05 -22.28 -8.46
C GLN A 243 0.52 -21.61 -7.19
N LEU A 244 -0.34 -21.08 -6.31
CA LEU A 244 0.12 -20.61 -4.99
C LEU A 244 0.78 -21.72 -4.15
N PHE A 245 0.46 -23.00 -4.40
CA PHE A 245 1.01 -24.12 -3.62
C PHE A 245 1.54 -25.30 -4.44
N THR A 246 1.13 -25.46 -5.70
CA THR A 246 1.53 -26.62 -6.50
C THR A 246 3.03 -26.56 -6.75
N ARG A 247 3.78 -27.53 -6.19
CA ARG A 247 5.26 -27.59 -6.26
C ARG A 247 6.01 -26.52 -5.44
N ALA A 248 5.41 -25.92 -4.42
CA ALA A 248 6.20 -25.15 -3.44
C ALA A 248 7.09 -26.08 -2.60
N LYS A 249 8.26 -25.62 -2.14
CA LYS A 249 8.97 -26.29 -1.05
C LYS A 249 8.23 -26.03 0.27
N ILE A 250 8.04 -27.06 1.09
CA ILE A 250 7.36 -26.92 2.38
C ILE A 250 8.39 -27.03 3.50
N HIS A 251 8.51 -25.96 4.29
CA HIS A 251 9.38 -25.92 5.46
C HIS A 251 8.53 -25.93 6.72
N PRO A 252 8.95 -26.62 7.80
CA PRO A 252 8.38 -26.39 9.10
C PRO A 252 8.63 -24.94 9.54
N VAL A 253 7.73 -24.36 10.34
CA VAL A 253 8.00 -23.05 10.96
C VAL A 253 9.22 -23.10 11.89
N ASP A 254 9.48 -24.29 12.44
CA ASP A 254 10.56 -24.58 13.37
C ASP A 254 11.06 -26.02 13.17
N THR A 255 12.37 -26.20 13.02
CA THR A 255 12.94 -27.53 12.76
C THR A 255 12.77 -28.54 13.89
N SER A 256 12.51 -28.10 15.12
CA SER A 256 12.25 -29.00 16.26
C SER A 256 11.06 -29.93 15.98
N PHE A 257 10.04 -29.44 15.26
CA PHE A 257 8.87 -30.21 14.88
C PHE A 257 9.23 -31.36 13.92
N SER A 258 10.05 -31.08 12.91
CA SER A 258 10.54 -32.09 11.99
C SER A 258 11.49 -33.06 12.67
N VAL A 259 12.41 -32.59 13.51
CA VAL A 259 13.31 -33.45 14.28
C VAL A 259 12.51 -34.45 15.12
N GLU A 260 11.52 -33.99 15.87
CA GLU A 260 10.73 -34.90 16.72
C GLU A 260 9.86 -35.85 15.88
N THR A 261 9.26 -35.39 14.77
CA THR A 261 8.51 -36.25 13.85
C THR A 261 9.38 -37.34 13.23
N ILE A 262 10.60 -37.01 12.79
CA ILE A 262 11.59 -37.97 12.26
C ILE A 262 11.97 -39.01 13.33
N ARG A 263 12.17 -38.58 14.59
CA ARG A 263 12.48 -39.49 15.69
C ARG A 263 11.32 -40.42 16.02
N GLN A 264 10.08 -39.94 15.96
CA GLN A 264 8.89 -40.79 16.14
C GLN A 264 8.75 -41.87 15.06
N SER A 265 9.19 -41.57 13.84
CA SER A 265 9.24 -42.58 12.76
C SER A 265 10.39 -43.58 12.92
N GLY A 266 11.13 -43.54 14.04
CA GLY A 266 12.28 -44.42 14.30
C GLY A 266 13.52 -44.10 13.48
N ARG A 267 13.56 -42.93 12.82
CA ARG A 267 14.70 -42.48 12.01
C ARG A 267 15.63 -41.59 12.83
N ASP A 268 16.91 -41.63 12.50
CA ASP A 268 17.95 -40.83 13.15
C ASP A 268 18.63 -39.91 12.13
N PHE A 269 18.41 -38.60 12.28
CA PHE A 269 19.01 -37.60 11.38
C PHE A 269 20.48 -37.30 11.72
N HIS A 270 21.01 -37.73 12.87
CA HIS A 270 22.39 -37.42 13.25
C HIS A 270 23.39 -38.04 12.24
N ASN A 271 23.11 -39.27 11.84
CA ASN A 271 23.94 -40.09 10.95
C ASN A 271 23.44 -40.14 9.51
N ASP A 272 22.17 -39.81 9.27
CA ASP A 272 21.60 -39.71 7.92
C ASP A 272 21.94 -38.35 7.29
N ARG A 273 22.82 -38.39 6.29
CA ARG A 273 23.27 -37.17 5.59
C ARG A 273 22.17 -36.47 4.81
N VAL A 274 21.19 -37.21 4.31
CA VAL A 274 20.08 -36.65 3.53
C VAL A 274 19.13 -35.94 4.47
N LEU A 275 18.68 -36.61 5.54
CA LEU A 275 17.79 -36.00 6.55
C LEU A 275 18.45 -34.79 7.23
N PHE A 276 19.74 -34.89 7.55
CA PHE A 276 20.47 -33.74 8.08
C PHE A 276 20.51 -32.58 7.08
N GLY A 277 20.69 -32.86 5.78
CA GLY A 277 20.67 -31.86 4.73
C GLY A 277 19.33 -31.14 4.62
N GLU A 278 18.23 -31.90 4.57
CA GLU A 278 16.86 -31.39 4.53
C GLU A 278 16.51 -30.53 5.76
N LEU A 279 16.93 -30.97 6.95
CA LEU A 279 16.77 -30.19 8.19
C LEU A 279 17.64 -28.94 8.19
N PHE A 280 18.88 -29.03 7.73
CA PHE A 280 19.80 -27.89 7.65
C PHE A 280 19.28 -26.82 6.69
N GLU A 281 18.72 -27.23 5.56
CA GLU A 281 18.07 -26.34 4.60
C GLU A 281 16.93 -25.56 5.27
N SER A 282 16.02 -26.29 5.94
CA SER A 282 14.88 -25.66 6.63
C SER A 282 15.31 -24.79 7.79
N PHE A 283 16.34 -25.20 8.54
CA PHE A 283 16.91 -24.40 9.62
C PHE A 283 17.44 -23.07 9.09
N ALA A 284 18.19 -23.07 7.98
CA ALA A 284 18.67 -21.85 7.34
C ALA A 284 17.53 -20.94 6.89
N VAL A 285 16.46 -21.51 6.29
CA VAL A 285 15.24 -20.77 5.95
C VAL A 285 14.60 -20.14 7.20
N ASN A 286 14.52 -20.88 8.30
CA ASN A 286 14.02 -20.36 9.59
C ASN A 286 14.92 -19.27 10.19
N GLN A 287 16.17 -19.11 9.75
CA GLN A 287 17.05 -18.01 10.19
C GLN A 287 16.93 -16.76 9.31
N ILE A 288 16.48 -16.90 8.07
CA ILE A 288 16.51 -15.82 7.07
C ILE A 288 15.13 -15.20 6.87
N ILE A 289 14.10 -16.03 6.68
CA ILE A 289 12.74 -15.54 6.37
C ILE A 289 12.16 -14.62 7.45
N PRO A 290 12.30 -14.92 8.76
CA PRO A 290 11.78 -14.02 9.80
C PRO A 290 12.36 -12.61 9.72
N GLU A 291 13.59 -12.47 9.26
CA GLU A 291 14.33 -11.21 9.24
C GLU A 291 13.87 -10.23 8.14
N ILE A 292 13.05 -10.71 7.18
CA ILE A 292 12.47 -9.92 6.09
C ILE A 292 11.48 -8.86 6.61
N GLN A 293 10.75 -9.15 7.69
CA GLN A 293 9.67 -8.27 8.14
C GLN A 293 10.16 -7.00 8.84
N TRP A 294 11.42 -6.97 9.27
CA TRP A 294 12.04 -5.85 9.98
C TRP A 294 13.30 -5.31 9.32
N SER A 295 13.73 -5.89 8.19
CA SER A 295 14.78 -5.32 7.34
C SER A 295 14.32 -4.07 6.62
N ASN A 296 15.27 -3.24 6.19
CA ASN A 296 14.97 -2.09 5.32
C ASN A 296 14.62 -2.55 3.89
N ILE A 297 15.21 -3.66 3.46
CA ILE A 297 14.90 -4.31 2.19
C ILE A 297 13.87 -5.42 2.45
N HIS A 298 12.68 -5.34 1.84
CA HIS A 298 11.64 -6.35 1.98
C HIS A 298 11.57 -7.23 0.72
N PRO A 299 12.41 -8.27 0.58
CA PRO A 299 12.37 -9.16 -0.58
C PRO A 299 11.22 -10.16 -0.50
N ASP A 300 10.71 -10.54 -1.68
CA ASP A 300 9.94 -11.76 -1.85
C ASP A 300 10.87 -12.98 -1.85
N ALA A 301 10.43 -14.09 -1.24
CA ALA A 301 11.22 -15.31 -1.12
C ALA A 301 10.71 -16.44 -2.02
N PHE A 302 11.62 -17.09 -2.73
CA PHE A 302 11.38 -18.19 -3.65
C PHE A 302 12.43 -19.29 -3.50
N TYR A 303 12.23 -20.43 -4.13
CA TYR A 303 13.32 -21.30 -4.57
C TYR A 303 13.42 -21.25 -6.09
N TRP A 304 14.53 -21.71 -6.67
CA TRP A 304 14.65 -21.80 -8.12
C TRP A 304 15.12 -23.19 -8.53
N ARG A 305 14.53 -23.72 -9.61
CA ARG A 305 14.92 -25.02 -10.15
C ARG A 305 14.72 -25.07 -11.66
N GLU A 306 15.71 -25.62 -12.36
CA GLU A 306 15.59 -25.87 -13.79
C GLU A 306 14.60 -26.99 -14.11
N THR A 307 14.14 -27.03 -15.35
CA THR A 307 13.39 -28.17 -15.88
C THR A 307 14.36 -29.22 -16.45
N GLY A 308 13.98 -30.50 -16.43
CA GLY A 308 14.74 -31.59 -17.04
C GLY A 308 15.24 -32.66 -16.07
N ASN A 309 16.11 -33.56 -16.56
CA ASN A 309 16.51 -34.79 -15.86
C ASN A 309 17.60 -34.60 -14.79
N LYS A 310 18.38 -33.51 -14.84
CA LYS A 310 19.40 -33.16 -13.85
C LYS A 310 19.34 -31.65 -13.57
N PRO A 311 18.21 -31.18 -13.05
CA PRO A 311 17.99 -29.75 -12.91
C PRO A 311 18.96 -29.17 -11.89
N LYS A 312 19.54 -28.02 -12.20
CA LYS A 312 20.17 -27.18 -11.19
C LYS A 312 19.09 -26.55 -10.32
N GLU A 313 19.43 -26.34 -9.06
CA GLU A 313 18.53 -25.85 -8.02
C GLU A 313 19.27 -24.80 -7.20
N VAL A 314 18.53 -23.82 -6.70
CA VAL A 314 18.94 -22.86 -5.68
C VAL A 314 17.87 -22.91 -4.60
N ASP A 315 18.29 -23.20 -3.37
CA ASP A 315 17.36 -23.56 -2.29
C ASP A 315 16.52 -22.38 -1.80
N LEU A 316 17.09 -21.18 -1.73
CA LEU A 316 16.39 -19.94 -1.41
C LEU A 316 16.88 -18.82 -2.33
N VAL A 317 15.93 -18.04 -2.86
CA VAL A 317 16.16 -16.89 -3.71
C VAL A 317 15.34 -15.73 -3.18
N LEU A 318 16.01 -14.62 -2.88
CA LEU A 318 15.37 -13.39 -2.46
C LEU A 318 15.31 -12.43 -3.65
N LEU A 319 14.12 -11.92 -3.95
CA LEU A 319 13.86 -10.97 -5.02
C LEU A 319 13.38 -9.65 -4.42
N HIS A 320 14.12 -8.58 -4.69
CA HIS A 320 13.67 -7.23 -4.39
C HIS A 320 13.97 -6.34 -5.59
N ASP A 321 12.96 -5.63 -6.10
CA ASP A 321 13.01 -4.88 -7.35
C ASP A 321 13.58 -5.72 -8.52
N ASP A 322 14.72 -5.29 -9.08
CA ASP A 322 15.41 -5.96 -10.19
C ASP A 322 16.68 -6.69 -9.72
N GLN A 323 16.73 -7.08 -8.45
CA GLN A 323 17.88 -7.75 -7.83
C GLN A 323 17.51 -9.10 -7.19
N LEU A 324 18.34 -10.11 -7.46
CA LEU A 324 18.23 -11.46 -6.92
C LEU A 324 19.44 -11.81 -6.05
N ILE A 325 19.18 -12.25 -4.82
CA ILE A 325 20.17 -12.94 -4.00
C ILE A 325 19.87 -14.44 -4.05
N ALA A 326 20.88 -15.22 -4.43
CA ALA A 326 20.81 -16.67 -4.47
C ALA A 326 21.46 -17.27 -3.22
N LEU A 327 20.77 -18.16 -2.52
CA LEU A 327 21.28 -18.88 -1.36
C LEU A 327 21.15 -20.39 -1.59
N GLU A 328 22.28 -21.09 -1.50
CA GLU A 328 22.38 -22.54 -1.62
C GLU A 328 22.79 -23.13 -0.28
N MET A 329 22.12 -24.17 0.19
CA MET A 329 22.42 -24.79 1.47
C MET A 329 23.23 -26.09 1.27
N LYS A 330 24.32 -26.22 2.02
CA LYS A 330 25.21 -27.38 1.99
C LYS A 330 25.55 -27.85 3.40
N SER A 331 25.05 -29.02 3.78
CA SER A 331 25.30 -29.59 5.12
C SER A 331 26.73 -30.09 5.34
N ASN A 332 27.58 -30.10 4.31
CA ASN A 332 28.99 -30.46 4.42
C ASN A 332 29.83 -29.33 5.03
N ASN A 333 30.93 -29.69 5.67
CA ASN A 333 31.88 -28.75 6.28
C ASN A 333 32.95 -28.24 5.28
N THR A 334 32.89 -28.70 4.04
CA THR A 334 33.73 -28.26 2.93
C THR A 334 32.84 -27.96 1.73
N VAL A 335 33.22 -26.95 0.94
CA VAL A 335 32.52 -26.56 -0.27
C VAL A 335 33.45 -26.73 -1.47
N ASP A 336 32.96 -27.37 -2.52
CA ASP A 336 33.65 -27.55 -3.79
C ASP A 336 33.04 -26.66 -4.88
N ARG A 337 33.75 -26.48 -6.01
CA ARG A 337 33.23 -25.71 -7.17
C ARG A 337 31.85 -26.17 -7.66
N LYS A 338 31.55 -27.47 -7.53
CA LYS A 338 30.27 -28.06 -7.98
C LYS A 338 29.08 -27.55 -7.17
N ASP A 339 29.30 -27.12 -5.93
CA ASP A 339 28.24 -26.67 -5.02
C ASP A 339 27.71 -25.29 -5.42
N PHE A 340 28.48 -24.51 -6.20
CA PHE A 340 28.05 -23.24 -6.78
C PHE A 340 27.29 -23.41 -8.11
N ALA A 341 27.09 -24.63 -8.60
CA ALA A 341 26.54 -24.85 -9.94
C ALA A 341 25.08 -24.38 -10.07
N GLY A 342 24.30 -24.41 -8.97
CA GLY A 342 22.95 -23.85 -8.90
C GLY A 342 22.95 -22.34 -9.10
N ILE A 343 23.72 -21.65 -8.24
CA ILE A 343 23.92 -20.20 -8.25
C ILE A 343 24.46 -19.74 -9.62
N ALA A 344 25.44 -20.44 -10.18
CA ALA A 344 25.99 -20.11 -11.49
C ALA A 344 24.94 -20.24 -12.60
N ALA A 345 24.14 -21.31 -12.60
CA ALA A 345 23.09 -21.49 -13.58
C ALA A 345 22.00 -20.41 -13.46
N LEU A 346 21.61 -20.03 -12.24
CA LEU A 346 20.68 -18.93 -12.01
C LEU A 346 21.26 -17.60 -12.53
N ARG A 347 22.49 -17.25 -12.14
CA ARG A 347 23.20 -16.05 -12.61
C ARG A 347 23.25 -15.95 -14.13
N ASP A 348 23.61 -17.06 -14.79
CA ASP A 348 23.77 -17.07 -16.24
C ASP A 348 22.39 -16.99 -16.96
N SER A 349 21.31 -17.38 -16.28
CA SER A 349 19.94 -17.37 -16.83
C SER A 349 19.12 -16.11 -16.52
N ASP A 350 19.45 -15.37 -15.47
CA ASP A 350 18.66 -14.22 -14.98
C ASP A 350 19.56 -13.01 -14.72
N LYS A 351 19.35 -11.93 -15.48
CA LYS A 351 20.15 -10.71 -15.43
C LYS A 351 20.02 -9.96 -14.10
N ARG A 352 18.98 -10.26 -13.32
CA ARG A 352 18.73 -9.67 -12.01
C ARG A 352 19.67 -10.20 -10.94
N PHE A 353 20.45 -11.24 -11.23
CA PHE A 353 21.39 -11.80 -10.27
C PHE A 353 22.34 -10.72 -9.71
N HIS A 354 22.24 -10.48 -8.41
CA HIS A 354 23.05 -9.52 -7.70
C HIS A 354 24.20 -10.22 -6.98
N ARG A 355 23.88 -11.18 -6.10
CA ARG A 355 24.84 -11.87 -5.22
C ARG A 355 24.47 -13.34 -4.99
N GLY A 356 25.46 -14.16 -4.64
CA GLY A 356 25.28 -15.58 -4.33
C GLY A 356 25.99 -16.03 -3.06
N TYR A 357 25.33 -16.85 -2.24
CA TYR A 357 25.87 -17.38 -1.00
C TYR A 357 25.66 -18.89 -0.90
N VAL A 358 26.73 -19.66 -0.75
CA VAL A 358 26.66 -21.06 -0.33
C VAL A 358 26.79 -21.11 1.18
N LEU A 359 25.69 -21.37 1.87
CA LEU A 359 25.65 -21.52 3.32
C LEU A 359 26.05 -22.95 3.71
N TYR A 360 27.09 -23.09 4.52
CA TYR A 360 27.64 -24.41 4.84
C TYR A 360 28.05 -24.59 6.30
N THR A 361 28.41 -25.83 6.69
CA THR A 361 28.71 -26.20 8.10
C THR A 361 30.19 -26.13 8.47
N GLY A 362 31.03 -25.55 7.61
CA GLY A 362 32.43 -25.32 7.93
C GLY A 362 32.64 -24.04 8.71
N ASP A 363 33.89 -23.59 8.77
CA ASP A 363 34.33 -22.61 9.75
C ASP A 363 34.85 -21.30 9.16
N LYS A 364 34.97 -21.16 7.83
CA LYS A 364 35.60 -19.97 7.21
C LYS A 364 34.77 -19.41 6.08
N VAL A 365 34.77 -18.09 5.94
CA VAL A 365 34.25 -17.45 4.72
C VAL A 365 35.26 -17.66 3.59
N GLN A 366 34.76 -18.09 2.43
CA GLN A 366 35.57 -18.28 1.22
C GLN A 366 34.94 -17.52 0.06
N GLN A 367 35.69 -16.58 -0.51
CA GLN A 367 35.25 -15.88 -1.71
C GLN A 367 35.50 -16.73 -2.95
N PHE A 368 34.45 -16.92 -3.76
CA PHE A 368 34.53 -17.65 -5.03
C PHE A 368 34.68 -16.71 -6.22
N THR A 369 33.88 -15.65 -6.25
CA THR A 369 33.99 -14.50 -7.17
C THR A 369 33.66 -13.21 -6.42
N ASP A 370 33.74 -12.05 -7.08
CA ASP A 370 33.51 -10.74 -6.46
C ASP A 370 32.15 -10.63 -5.76
N ASN A 371 31.12 -11.32 -6.27
CA ASN A 371 29.75 -11.32 -5.74
C ASN A 371 29.23 -12.71 -5.33
N ILE A 372 30.11 -13.71 -5.15
CA ILE A 372 29.72 -15.07 -4.74
C ILE A 372 30.66 -15.59 -3.66
N TRP A 373 30.09 -16.07 -2.55
CA TRP A 373 30.85 -16.58 -1.40
C TRP A 373 30.31 -17.92 -0.92
N ALA A 374 31.17 -18.74 -0.32
CA ALA A 374 30.76 -19.74 0.66
C ALA A 374 30.92 -19.16 2.05
N VAL A 375 29.86 -19.26 2.86
CA VAL A 375 29.75 -18.60 4.16
C VAL A 375 29.32 -19.65 5.19
N PRO A 376 30.04 -19.82 6.31
CA PRO A 376 29.56 -20.62 7.42
C PRO A 376 28.19 -20.13 7.84
N ILE A 377 27.23 -21.03 8.05
CA ILE A 377 25.87 -20.63 8.40
C ILE A 377 25.82 -19.71 9.63
N SER A 378 26.79 -19.85 10.55
CA SER A 378 26.85 -19.03 11.76
C SER A 378 27.22 -17.57 11.53
N ALA A 379 27.85 -17.23 10.41
CA ALA A 379 28.09 -15.85 10.04
C ALA A 379 26.78 -15.05 9.84
N LEU A 380 25.64 -15.72 9.69
CA LEU A 380 24.33 -15.07 9.62
C LEU A 380 23.90 -14.43 10.95
N TRP A 381 24.38 -14.95 12.09
CA TRP A 381 23.99 -14.50 13.42
C TRP A 381 25.15 -14.03 14.30
N ASP A 382 26.40 -14.27 13.91
CA ASP A 382 27.58 -13.74 14.60
C ASP A 382 27.87 -12.31 14.15
N SER A 383 28.28 -11.45 15.09
CA SER A 383 28.45 -10.01 14.86
C SER A 383 29.57 -9.66 13.88
N ASP A 384 30.57 -10.54 13.74
CA ASP A 384 31.72 -10.37 12.86
C ASP A 384 31.62 -11.17 11.56
N GLY A 385 30.46 -11.81 11.28
CA GLY A 385 30.24 -12.60 10.06
C GLY A 385 30.23 -11.76 8.78
N PHE A 386 29.77 -10.51 8.88
CA PHE A 386 29.71 -9.54 7.78
C PHE A 386 30.31 -8.21 8.23
N GLN A 387 30.91 -7.49 7.28
CA GLN A 387 31.33 -6.11 7.43
C GLN A 387 30.29 -5.23 6.76
N ALA A 388 29.80 -4.21 7.46
CA ALA A 388 28.97 -3.17 6.84
C ALA A 388 29.80 -2.44 5.77
N ALA A 389 29.17 -2.04 4.66
CA ALA A 389 29.83 -1.27 3.62
C ALA A 389 30.47 -0.01 4.24
N GLY A 390 31.77 0.18 3.99
CA GLY A 390 32.54 1.28 4.58
C GLY A 390 31.95 2.64 4.20
N LEU A 391 31.60 3.41 5.23
CA LEU A 391 31.87 4.85 5.24
C LEU A 391 33.38 5.02 5.02
N ASP A 392 33.77 5.79 4.01
CA ASP A 392 35.17 6.10 3.77
C ASP A 392 35.82 6.67 5.04
N ALA A 393 37.00 6.13 5.32
CA ALA A 393 37.84 6.51 6.44
C ALA A 393 38.38 7.93 6.25
N GLU A 394 37.72 8.92 6.84
CA GLU A 394 38.33 10.18 7.29
C GLU A 394 37.42 10.82 8.35
N HIS A 395 37.56 10.37 9.60
CA HIS A 395 37.57 11.19 10.82
C HIS A 395 37.71 10.27 12.05
N SER A 396 38.94 10.28 12.57
CA SER A 396 39.38 9.99 13.93
C SER A 396 38.31 9.82 15.02
N SER A 397 38.31 8.62 15.62
CA SER A 397 37.98 8.30 17.02
C SER A 397 37.01 9.23 17.76
N VAL A 398 35.76 8.81 17.87
CA VAL A 398 34.94 9.12 19.05
C VAL A 398 34.45 7.80 19.64
N SER A 399 34.95 7.50 20.82
CA SER A 399 34.46 6.42 21.68
C SER A 399 33.00 6.67 22.00
N ILE A 400 32.12 5.71 21.72
CA ILE A 400 30.77 5.68 22.30
C ILE A 400 30.94 5.16 23.74
N PRO A 401 30.67 5.95 24.79
CA PRO A 401 30.61 5.43 26.15
C PRO A 401 29.32 4.62 26.31
N SER A 402 29.38 3.54 27.09
CA SER A 402 28.22 2.86 27.63
C SER A 402 27.19 3.85 28.20
N PRO A 403 25.87 3.58 28.12
CA PRO A 403 24.91 4.33 28.92
C PRO A 403 25.11 3.94 30.39
N LEU A 404 25.92 4.72 31.09
CA LEU A 404 25.92 4.81 32.54
C LEU A 404 24.55 5.33 32.97
N LEU A 405 23.93 4.59 33.90
CA LEU A 405 22.89 5.10 34.79
C LEU A 405 23.29 6.50 35.29
N ILE A 406 22.59 7.53 34.83
CA ILE A 406 22.43 8.79 35.54
C ILE A 406 20.94 9.11 35.50
N GLN A 407 20.39 9.27 36.69
CA GLN A 407 19.00 9.60 36.99
C GLN A 407 18.51 10.74 36.10
N GLN A 408 17.31 10.58 35.54
CA GLN A 408 16.57 11.71 34.98
C GLN A 408 16.47 12.81 36.04
N PRO A 409 16.81 14.07 35.68
CA PRO A 409 16.42 15.23 36.46
C PRO A 409 14.90 15.29 36.53
N SER A 410 14.41 15.55 37.74
CA SER A 410 13.05 15.97 38.05
C SER A 410 12.53 17.06 37.11
N ASP A 411 11.26 16.92 36.73
CA ASP A 411 10.30 18.00 36.42
C ASP A 411 10.89 19.30 35.86
N THR A 412 10.83 19.50 34.54
CA THR A 412 10.42 20.77 33.93
C THR A 412 10.19 20.65 32.42
N ASP A 413 8.94 20.91 32.04
CA ASP A 413 8.41 21.35 30.73
C ASP A 413 9.23 21.13 29.44
N VAL A 414 8.72 20.23 28.59
CA VAL A 414 8.54 20.54 27.17
C VAL A 414 7.05 20.44 26.84
N SER A 415 6.29 21.26 27.55
CA SER A 415 5.11 21.93 27.02
C SER A 415 5.51 23.32 26.50
N ALA A 416 6.44 23.40 25.54
CA ALA A 416 6.86 24.71 25.00
C ALA A 416 7.51 24.61 23.60
N HIS A 417 6.71 24.30 22.58
CA HIS A 417 6.74 25.01 21.29
C HIS A 417 5.32 25.01 20.71
N VAL A 418 4.41 25.56 21.51
CA VAL A 418 3.17 26.17 21.05
C VAL A 418 3.49 27.68 20.98
N ASN A 419 3.29 28.31 19.82
CA ASN A 419 3.48 29.75 19.52
C ASN A 419 4.88 30.24 19.10
N ALA A 420 5.35 29.85 17.91
CA ALA A 420 6.19 30.73 17.09
C ALA A 420 5.32 31.25 15.92
N PRO A 421 5.29 32.57 15.62
CA PRO A 421 4.51 33.09 14.50
C PRO A 421 5.11 32.56 13.17
N THR A 422 4.29 31.89 12.36
CA THR A 422 4.64 31.50 10.99
C THR A 422 4.29 32.62 10.02
N ASP A 423 5.14 32.92 9.05
CA ASP A 423 4.84 33.97 8.05
C ASP A 423 3.75 33.52 7.07
N ALA A 424 3.74 32.23 6.75
CA ALA A 424 2.78 31.61 5.86
C ALA A 424 2.63 30.11 6.12
N ASN A 425 1.48 29.57 5.72
CA ASN A 425 1.21 28.14 5.66
C ASN A 425 1.20 27.69 4.20
N LEU A 426 2.07 26.74 3.87
CA LEU A 426 2.19 26.10 2.58
C LEU A 426 1.38 24.81 2.53
N PHE A 427 0.53 24.69 1.54
CA PHE A 427 -0.25 23.50 1.26
C PHE A 427 0.33 22.80 0.03
N LEU A 428 1.01 21.68 0.23
CA LEU A 428 1.64 20.91 -0.84
C LEU A 428 0.64 19.93 -1.45
N SER A 429 0.24 20.16 -2.70
CA SER A 429 -0.58 19.23 -3.49
C SER A 429 0.31 18.57 -4.55
N TYR A 430 0.43 17.24 -4.52
CA TYR A 430 1.30 16.49 -5.43
C TYR A 430 0.77 15.07 -5.62
N CYS A 431 1.22 14.38 -6.67
CA CYS A 431 0.89 12.97 -6.84
C CYS A 431 1.90 12.11 -6.06
N HIS A 432 1.44 11.33 -5.07
CA HIS A 432 2.31 10.44 -4.28
C HIS A 432 3.15 9.50 -5.15
N ALA A 433 2.55 8.91 -6.20
CA ALA A 433 3.25 8.03 -7.12
C ALA A 433 4.41 8.71 -7.87
N ASP A 434 4.41 10.04 -7.99
CA ASP A 434 5.53 10.80 -8.56
C ASP A 434 6.64 11.05 -7.53
N ASN A 435 6.28 11.30 -6.27
CA ASN A 435 7.25 11.40 -5.18
C ASN A 435 7.93 10.05 -4.91
N ASP A 436 7.17 8.95 -4.91
CA ASP A 436 7.68 7.58 -4.76
C ASP A 436 8.60 7.22 -5.93
N HIS A 437 8.18 7.56 -7.16
CA HIS A 437 9.02 7.39 -8.35
C HIS A 437 10.30 8.23 -8.32
N LEU A 438 10.33 9.28 -7.49
CA LEU A 438 11.47 10.16 -7.25
C LEU A 438 12.17 9.88 -5.91
N SER A 439 11.89 8.75 -5.27
CA SER A 439 12.49 8.35 -3.99
C SER A 439 12.40 9.43 -2.90
N GLY A 440 11.25 10.13 -2.83
CA GLY A 440 11.02 11.18 -1.84
C GLY A 440 11.54 12.57 -2.22
N ALA A 441 12.12 12.75 -3.41
CA ALA A 441 12.78 14.01 -3.78
C ALA A 441 11.82 15.22 -3.85
N ILE A 442 10.51 15.03 -4.06
CA ILE A 442 9.55 16.15 -4.05
C ILE A 442 9.42 16.70 -2.62
N LEU A 443 9.24 15.82 -1.63
CA LEU A 443 9.18 16.21 -0.22
C LEU A 443 10.50 16.80 0.27
N GLN A 444 11.62 16.18 -0.10
CA GLN A 444 12.94 16.71 0.23
C GLN A 444 13.14 18.11 -0.38
N PHE A 445 12.75 18.31 -1.64
CA PHE A 445 12.88 19.60 -2.32
C PHE A 445 12.06 20.70 -1.64
N VAL A 446 10.84 20.40 -1.20
CA VAL A 446 10.00 21.36 -0.46
C VAL A 446 10.57 21.65 0.93
N ASN A 447 11.12 20.64 1.62
CA ASN A 447 11.82 20.84 2.89
C ASN A 447 13.08 21.71 2.72
N ASP A 448 13.81 21.55 1.62
CA ASP A 448 14.97 22.41 1.31
C ASP A 448 14.55 23.86 1.07
N ILE A 449 13.41 24.09 0.38
CA ILE A 449 12.83 25.44 0.20
C ILE A 449 12.47 26.08 1.56
N ILE A 450 11.88 25.31 2.46
CA ILE A 450 11.53 25.78 3.82
C ILE A 450 12.80 26.07 4.63
N GLY A 451 13.81 25.21 4.54
CA GLY A 451 15.10 25.39 5.19
C GLY A 451 15.81 26.67 4.72
N GLU A 452 15.82 26.91 3.41
CA GLU A 452 16.42 28.11 2.83
C GLU A 452 15.63 29.38 3.19
N TYR A 453 14.30 29.34 3.16
CA TYR A 453 13.47 30.47 3.60
C TYR A 453 13.77 30.83 5.07
N ASN A 454 13.81 29.83 5.96
CA ASN A 454 14.12 30.03 7.38
C ASN A 454 15.53 30.60 7.57
N TYR A 455 16.49 30.14 6.77
CA TYR A 455 17.85 30.68 6.77
C TYR A 455 17.90 32.16 6.31
N GLU A 456 17.13 32.54 5.29
CA GLU A 456 17.16 33.92 4.75
C GLU A 456 16.34 34.93 5.58
N THR A 457 15.21 34.52 6.17
CA THR A 457 14.27 35.45 6.84
C THR A 457 14.31 35.36 8.37
N GLY A 458 14.79 34.24 8.93
CA GLY A 458 14.67 33.93 10.35
C GLY A 458 13.25 33.54 10.80
N ASN A 459 12.30 33.47 9.87
CA ASN A 459 10.91 33.14 10.12
C ASN A 459 10.57 31.73 9.61
N THR A 460 9.53 31.11 10.17
CA THR A 460 9.14 29.74 9.83
C THR A 460 7.95 29.71 8.88
N LEU A 461 7.98 28.74 7.96
CA LEU A 461 6.85 28.38 7.11
C LEU A 461 6.21 27.10 7.62
N GLY A 462 4.90 27.11 7.82
CA GLY A 462 4.14 25.88 8.09
C GLY A 462 4.02 25.06 6.82
N LEU A 463 4.23 23.74 6.87
CA LEU A 463 4.03 22.85 5.74
C LEU A 463 2.91 21.84 6.03
N PHE A 464 1.88 21.88 5.20
CA PHE A 464 0.79 20.93 5.15
C PHE A 464 0.98 20.05 3.92
N VAL A 465 1.42 18.81 4.15
CA VAL A 465 1.57 17.81 3.09
C VAL A 465 0.29 16.99 3.05
N ASP A 466 -0.29 16.86 1.86
CA ASP A 466 -1.41 15.95 1.66
C ASP A 466 -1.03 14.53 2.12
N LYS A 467 -1.80 14.00 3.06
CA LYS A 467 -1.75 12.62 3.53
C LYS A 467 -3.08 11.99 3.12
N THR A 468 -3.17 11.52 1.88
CA THR A 468 -4.22 10.59 1.42
C THR A 468 -5.60 10.82 2.07
N SER A 469 -6.27 11.93 1.73
CA SER A 469 -7.73 12.23 1.87
C SER A 469 -8.53 11.34 2.85
N ILE A 470 -9.10 11.82 3.97
CA ILE A 470 -10.22 12.76 4.07
C ILE A 470 -10.02 13.53 5.38
N ASN A 471 -9.43 14.72 5.33
CA ASN A 471 -9.58 15.72 6.40
C ASN A 471 -9.18 17.13 5.97
N TRP A 472 -9.06 17.35 4.66
CA TRP A 472 -8.81 18.67 4.12
C TRP A 472 -9.81 19.67 4.72
N ASP A 473 -11.11 19.33 4.74
CA ASP A 473 -12.19 20.24 5.10
C ASP A 473 -12.21 20.74 6.57
N GLU A 474 -11.65 19.97 7.50
CA GLU A 474 -11.61 20.31 8.94
C GLU A 474 -10.26 20.90 9.37
N ASP A 475 -9.15 20.36 8.84
CA ASP A 475 -7.81 20.86 9.16
C ASP A 475 -7.56 22.24 8.53
N TRP A 476 -8.11 22.53 7.34
CA TRP A 476 -8.03 23.87 6.76
C TRP A 476 -8.91 24.88 7.50
N ARG A 477 -10.11 24.50 7.96
CA ARG A 477 -10.98 25.40 8.76
C ARG A 477 -10.28 25.77 10.05
N GLN A 478 -9.69 24.79 10.72
CA GLN A 478 -8.87 25.06 11.90
C GLN A 478 -7.63 25.89 11.59
N ALA A 479 -6.97 25.73 10.43
CA ALA A 479 -5.81 26.55 10.05
C ALA A 479 -6.20 28.01 9.70
N LEU A 480 -7.35 28.23 9.04
CA LEU A 480 -7.90 29.55 8.75
C LEU A 480 -8.46 30.24 10.01
N ASP A 481 -9.08 29.48 10.92
CA ASP A 481 -9.61 29.99 12.20
C ASP A 481 -8.51 30.24 13.26
N ARG A 482 -7.38 29.50 13.21
CA ARG A 482 -6.23 29.68 14.12
C ARG A 482 -5.18 30.67 13.61
N GLY A 483 -5.17 30.95 12.30
CA GLY A 483 -4.18 31.77 11.61
C GLY A 483 -4.70 33.13 11.17
N ILE A 484 -5.40 33.85 12.05
CA ILE A 484 -5.78 35.24 11.79
C ILE A 484 -4.48 36.07 11.76
N GLY A 485 -3.91 36.21 10.56
CA GLY A 485 -2.66 36.97 10.32
C GLY A 485 -1.66 36.34 9.33
N ASN A 486 -1.81 35.07 8.93
CA ASN A 486 -0.79 34.35 8.14
C ASN A 486 -1.26 34.05 6.71
N ALA A 487 -0.36 34.17 5.72
CA ALA A 487 -0.68 33.88 4.33
C ALA A 487 -0.86 32.36 4.08
N ASN A 488 -1.98 31.94 3.50
CA ASN A 488 -2.22 30.54 3.12
C ASN A 488 -1.99 30.36 1.61
N ILE A 489 -1.00 29.55 1.23
CA ILE A 489 -0.54 29.36 -0.16
C ILE A 489 -0.59 27.88 -0.53
N ILE A 490 -1.16 27.53 -1.68
CA ILE A 490 -1.05 26.17 -2.23
C ILE A 490 0.11 26.08 -3.24
N LEU A 491 0.87 25.00 -3.15
CA LEU A 491 2.01 24.68 -3.98
C LEU A 491 1.74 23.38 -4.75
N PRO A 492 1.04 23.43 -5.90
CA PRO A 492 0.77 22.23 -6.69
C PRO A 492 2.00 21.82 -7.52
N ILE A 493 2.43 20.57 -7.37
CA ILE A 493 3.51 19.96 -8.17
C ILE A 493 2.91 19.29 -9.40
N ILE A 494 3.04 19.94 -10.55
CA ILE A 494 2.38 19.55 -11.80
C ILE A 494 3.22 18.54 -12.58
N THR A 495 2.61 17.38 -12.87
CA THR A 495 3.15 16.28 -13.70
C THR A 495 2.03 15.67 -14.56
N PRO A 496 2.35 14.83 -15.55
CA PRO A 496 1.36 14.02 -16.27
C PRO A 496 0.47 13.14 -15.38
N ARG A 497 0.97 12.62 -14.25
CA ARG A 497 0.15 11.81 -13.33
C ARG A 497 -0.73 12.68 -12.44
N TYR A 498 -0.24 13.85 -12.02
CA TYR A 498 -1.02 14.84 -11.28
C TYR A 498 -2.29 15.22 -12.04
N VAL A 499 -2.17 15.60 -13.32
CA VAL A 499 -3.33 16.04 -14.12
C VAL A 499 -4.33 14.91 -14.40
N ARG A 500 -3.90 13.64 -14.32
CA ARG A 500 -4.77 12.45 -14.47
C ARG A 500 -5.36 11.94 -13.16
N SER A 501 -4.87 12.41 -12.02
CA SER A 501 -5.32 11.97 -10.70
C SER A 501 -6.60 12.69 -10.30
N GLU A 502 -7.72 11.97 -10.16
CA GLU A 502 -8.99 12.56 -9.73
C GLU A 502 -8.89 13.28 -8.37
N ALA A 503 -8.10 12.73 -7.44
CA ALA A 503 -7.86 13.33 -6.12
C ALA A 503 -7.11 14.67 -6.21
N CYS A 504 -5.96 14.69 -6.89
CA CYS A 504 -5.16 15.91 -7.06
C CYS A 504 -5.94 16.99 -7.82
N ARG A 505 -6.75 16.59 -8.81
CA ARG A 505 -7.62 17.51 -9.55
C ARG A 505 -8.69 18.11 -8.65
N LYS A 506 -9.36 17.27 -7.86
CA LYS A 506 -10.39 17.70 -6.91
C LYS A 506 -9.83 18.73 -5.92
N GLU A 507 -8.68 18.46 -5.32
CA GLU A 507 -8.01 19.38 -4.39
C GLU A 507 -7.73 20.76 -4.99
N LEU A 508 -7.11 20.80 -6.18
CA LEU A 508 -6.75 22.06 -6.83
C LEU A 508 -7.99 22.87 -7.22
N LEU A 509 -9.05 22.20 -7.69
CA LEU A 509 -10.30 22.85 -8.09
C LEU A 509 -11.11 23.34 -6.88
N ASP A 510 -11.17 22.53 -5.82
CA ASP A 510 -11.78 22.92 -4.55
C ASP A 510 -11.07 24.16 -3.97
N PHE A 511 -9.74 24.21 -4.05
CA PHE A 511 -8.96 25.37 -3.60
C PHE A 511 -9.19 26.61 -4.48
N ASN A 512 -9.13 26.47 -5.80
CA ASN A 512 -9.31 27.61 -6.72
C ASN A 512 -10.71 28.23 -6.60
N THR A 513 -11.75 27.43 -6.35
CA THR A 513 -13.12 27.91 -6.15
C THR A 513 -13.27 28.72 -4.86
N ARG A 514 -12.46 28.44 -3.84
CA ARG A 514 -12.50 29.11 -2.52
C ARG A 514 -11.64 30.38 -2.46
N VAL A 515 -10.56 30.47 -3.25
CA VAL A 515 -9.66 31.64 -3.29
C VAL A 515 -10.19 32.78 -4.17
N THR A 516 -11.11 32.51 -5.09
CA THR A 516 -11.75 33.53 -5.95
C THR A 516 -12.53 34.60 -5.19
N GLU A 517 -12.70 34.48 -3.88
CA GLU A 517 -13.31 35.48 -3.01
C GLU A 517 -12.30 36.51 -2.43
N HIS A 518 -10.98 36.23 -2.40
CA HIS A 518 -9.99 37.03 -1.64
C HIS A 518 -8.61 37.24 -2.34
N GLY A 519 -8.58 37.30 -3.69
CA GLY A 519 -7.43 37.79 -4.47
C GLY A 519 -6.59 36.74 -5.23
N PRO A 520 -5.83 37.14 -6.28
CA PRO A 520 -5.34 36.23 -7.33
C PRO A 520 -4.05 35.41 -7.04
N ASN A 521 -3.31 35.65 -5.97
CA ASN A 521 -1.91 35.15 -5.82
C ASN A 521 -1.69 34.03 -4.79
N ARG A 522 -2.71 33.23 -4.41
CA ARG A 522 -2.53 32.16 -3.39
C ARG A 522 -2.16 30.78 -3.95
N ILE A 523 -1.86 30.67 -5.25
CA ILE A 523 -1.52 29.41 -5.94
C ILE A 523 -0.18 29.60 -6.66
N LEU A 524 0.84 28.80 -6.32
CA LEU A 524 2.16 28.82 -6.96
C LEU A 524 2.48 27.45 -7.61
N PRO A 525 2.14 27.22 -8.89
CA PRO A 525 2.40 25.94 -9.53
C PRO A 525 3.89 25.69 -9.81
N LEU A 526 4.38 24.50 -9.44
CA LEU A 526 5.72 24.01 -9.80
C LEU A 526 5.58 22.91 -10.87
N ILE A 527 5.97 23.19 -12.10
CA ILE A 527 5.88 22.22 -13.21
C ILE A 527 7.12 21.34 -13.23
N LEU A 528 6.98 20.12 -12.75
CA LEU A 528 8.02 19.12 -12.65
C LEU A 528 8.18 18.29 -13.94
N GLN A 529 7.11 18.14 -14.72
CA GLN A 529 7.19 17.51 -16.04
C GLN A 529 6.20 18.19 -16.96
N SER A 530 6.61 18.50 -18.19
CA SER A 530 5.72 19.16 -19.17
C SER A 530 4.47 18.32 -19.41
N ILE A 531 3.32 19.01 -19.44
CA ILE A 531 1.99 18.46 -19.71
C ILE A 531 1.46 18.87 -21.10
N GLU A 532 2.31 19.45 -21.95
CA GLU A 532 1.96 19.82 -23.32
C GLU A 532 1.83 18.58 -24.22
N GLY A 533 0.80 18.55 -25.08
CA GLY A 533 0.61 17.47 -26.07
C GLY A 533 0.12 16.12 -25.50
N MET A 534 -0.33 16.09 -24.24
CA MET A 534 -0.87 14.87 -23.62
C MET A 534 -2.17 14.38 -24.29
N THR A 535 -2.26 13.08 -24.56
CA THR A 535 -3.51 12.47 -25.05
C THR A 535 -4.57 12.42 -23.95
N GLY A 536 -5.76 12.97 -24.23
CA GLY A 536 -6.91 12.96 -23.31
C GLY A 536 -6.99 14.14 -22.33
N ILE A 537 -6.05 15.09 -22.41
CA ILE A 537 -6.09 16.36 -21.68
C ILE A 537 -5.89 17.47 -22.72
N SER A 538 -6.84 18.40 -22.79
CA SER A 538 -6.77 19.54 -23.72
C SER A 538 -6.50 20.83 -22.97
N ASN A 539 -6.15 21.89 -23.69
CA ASN A 539 -6.01 23.26 -23.18
C ASN A 539 -7.35 23.87 -22.67
N ARG A 540 -8.37 23.04 -22.45
CA ARG A 540 -9.68 23.37 -21.92
C ARG A 540 -9.95 22.64 -20.59
N ASP A 541 -8.94 21.94 -20.09
CA ASP A 541 -8.97 21.24 -18.81
C ASP A 541 -8.75 22.27 -17.67
N PRO A 542 -9.62 22.33 -16.66
CA PRO A 542 -9.51 23.34 -15.61
C PRO A 542 -8.20 23.32 -14.82
N VAL A 543 -7.59 22.14 -14.63
CA VAL A 543 -6.27 22.01 -13.97
C VAL A 543 -5.16 22.49 -14.90
N TRP A 544 -5.29 22.26 -16.20
CA TRP A 544 -4.36 22.80 -17.20
C TRP A 544 -4.41 24.34 -17.23
N ASP A 545 -5.61 24.94 -17.18
CA ASP A 545 -5.78 26.39 -17.14
C ASP A 545 -5.18 27.02 -15.88
N ILE A 546 -5.37 26.42 -14.70
CA ILE A 546 -4.77 26.89 -13.44
C ILE A 546 -3.24 26.80 -13.48
N ALA A 547 -2.69 25.71 -14.02
CA ALA A 547 -1.26 25.51 -14.09
C ALA A 547 -0.54 26.51 -15.02
N HIS A 548 -1.20 26.97 -16.10
CA HIS A 548 -0.56 27.83 -17.13
C HIS A 548 -0.90 29.31 -17.02
N ASN A 549 -2.08 29.68 -16.51
CA ASN A 549 -2.51 31.08 -16.42
C ASN A 549 -2.14 31.77 -15.09
N ARG A 550 -1.44 31.06 -14.18
CA ARG A 550 -0.86 31.59 -12.93
C ARG A 550 0.66 31.70 -13.06
N GLN A 551 1.32 32.42 -12.15
CA GLN A 551 2.79 32.44 -12.08
C GLN A 551 3.30 31.03 -11.75
N TYR A 552 3.82 30.31 -12.75
CA TYR A 552 4.36 28.96 -12.57
C TYR A 552 5.88 28.94 -12.70
N LEU A 553 6.53 28.00 -12.01
CA LEU A 553 7.96 27.78 -12.10
C LEU A 553 8.24 26.39 -12.68
N LEU A 554 9.10 26.32 -13.72
CA LEU A 554 9.56 25.07 -14.28
C LEU A 554 10.65 24.46 -13.39
N VAL A 555 10.40 23.29 -12.80
CA VAL A 555 11.36 22.57 -11.93
C VAL A 555 11.78 21.22 -12.49
N GLY A 556 11.48 20.94 -13.77
CA GLY A 556 11.65 19.61 -14.36
C GLY A 556 13.07 19.07 -14.49
N ASP A 557 14.09 19.90 -14.33
CA ASP A 557 15.49 19.44 -14.36
C ASP A 557 15.99 18.92 -13.01
N LEU A 558 15.12 18.79 -11.98
CA LEU A 558 15.47 18.32 -10.63
C LEU A 558 16.29 17.02 -10.59
N ARG A 559 16.19 16.18 -11.62
CA ARG A 559 16.94 14.91 -11.77
C ARG A 559 18.34 15.07 -12.36
N LEU A 560 18.62 16.20 -13.01
CA LEU A 560 19.81 16.45 -13.82
C LEU A 560 20.61 17.69 -13.36
N MET A 561 20.07 18.45 -12.40
CA MET A 561 20.74 19.61 -11.82
C MET A 561 21.96 19.19 -10.99
N SER A 562 23.06 19.90 -11.15
CA SER A 562 24.17 19.84 -10.20
C SER A 562 23.74 20.37 -8.83
N THR A 563 24.51 20.09 -7.78
CA THR A 563 24.24 20.62 -6.43
C THR A 563 24.15 22.16 -6.43
N GLU A 564 25.00 22.82 -7.22
CA GLU A 564 25.00 24.29 -7.36
C GLU A 564 23.75 24.81 -8.09
N ASP A 565 23.32 24.14 -9.16
CA ASP A 565 22.12 24.53 -9.92
C ASP A 565 20.83 24.32 -9.10
N ARG A 566 20.77 23.24 -8.31
CA ARG A 566 19.66 22.97 -7.40
C ARG A 566 19.54 24.07 -6.35
N GLN A 567 20.66 24.49 -5.76
CA GLN A 567 20.66 25.56 -4.77
C GLN A 567 20.24 26.90 -5.37
N LYS A 568 20.73 27.23 -6.58
CA LYS A 568 20.27 28.43 -7.30
C LYS A 568 18.76 28.42 -7.56
N ARG A 569 18.19 27.26 -7.92
CA ARG A 569 16.76 27.12 -8.16
C ARG A 569 15.94 27.28 -6.87
N ILE A 570 16.43 26.76 -5.74
CA ILE A 570 15.80 26.94 -4.43
C ILE A 570 15.74 28.45 -4.10
N LEU A 571 16.83 29.19 -4.29
CA LEU A 571 16.88 30.64 -4.08
C LEU A 571 15.86 31.41 -4.94
N GLU A 572 15.68 31.02 -6.21
CA GLU A 572 14.65 31.59 -7.09
C GLU A 572 13.23 31.35 -6.56
N ILE A 573 12.92 30.12 -6.11
CA ILE A 573 11.60 29.78 -5.55
C ILE A 573 11.34 30.52 -4.24
N VAL A 574 12.33 30.59 -3.34
CA VAL A 574 12.24 31.33 -2.07
C VAL A 574 11.99 32.82 -2.33
N LYS A 575 12.62 33.40 -3.35
CA LYS A 575 12.36 34.78 -3.77
C LYS A 575 10.91 34.99 -4.23
N GLU A 576 10.39 34.13 -5.11
CA GLU A 576 9.00 34.25 -5.56
C GLU A 576 7.99 34.01 -4.43
N LEU A 577 8.29 33.06 -3.54
CA LEU A 577 7.45 32.80 -2.36
C LEU A 577 7.34 34.04 -1.46
N ARG A 578 8.44 34.77 -1.26
CA ARG A 578 8.41 36.04 -0.51
C ARG A 578 7.53 37.09 -1.16
N ASN A 579 7.65 37.29 -2.47
CA ASN A 579 6.80 38.25 -3.20
C ASN A 579 5.32 37.93 -2.97
N VAL A 580 4.95 36.65 -3.05
CA VAL A 580 3.57 36.19 -2.81
C VAL A 580 3.13 36.46 -1.37
N ILE A 581 3.98 36.16 -0.38
CA ILE A 581 3.67 36.39 1.04
C ILE A 581 3.53 37.89 1.34
N GLU A 582 4.42 38.73 0.81
CA GLU A 582 4.38 40.19 0.95
C GLU A 582 3.12 40.80 0.31
N ASP A 583 2.74 40.34 -0.89
CA ASP A 583 1.50 40.74 -1.56
C ASP A 583 0.26 40.40 -0.74
N ILE A 584 0.21 39.21 -0.13
CA ILE A 584 -0.92 38.77 0.69
C ILE A 584 -0.99 39.59 1.99
N ASN A 585 0.16 39.86 2.62
CA ASN A 585 0.22 40.62 3.87
C ASN A 585 -0.10 42.11 3.66
N THR A 586 0.31 42.70 2.53
CA THR A 586 -0.04 44.09 2.19
C THR A 586 -1.52 44.27 1.85
N GLN A 587 -2.17 43.29 1.19
CA GLN A 587 -3.62 43.29 0.96
C GLN A 587 -4.42 43.15 2.27
N SER A 588 -3.92 42.33 3.20
CA SER A 588 -4.58 42.12 4.50
C SER A 588 -4.51 43.35 5.42
N GLN A 589 -3.50 44.22 5.26
CA GLN A 589 -3.39 45.50 6.00
C GLN A 589 -4.23 46.64 5.40
N SER A 590 -4.63 46.57 4.13
CA SER A 590 -5.51 47.58 3.53
C SER A 590 -6.98 47.44 3.93
N ASP A 591 -7.41 46.26 4.36
CA ASP A 591 -8.80 46.00 4.80
C ASP A 591 -9.07 46.47 6.25
N ASP A 592 -8.03 46.75 7.04
CA ASP A 592 -8.12 47.06 8.48
C ASP A 592 -8.25 48.58 8.81
N ILE A 593 -8.35 49.46 7.80
CA ILE A 593 -8.41 50.94 8.00
C ILE A 593 -9.78 51.57 7.73
N SER A 594 -10.83 50.80 7.39
CA SER A 594 -12.16 51.38 7.13
C SER A 594 -13.29 50.85 8.01
N GLU A 595 -13.19 51.07 9.32
CA GLU A 595 -14.37 51.29 10.16
C GLU A 595 -14.59 52.80 10.38
N SER A 596 -15.47 53.41 9.59
CA SER A 596 -16.53 54.30 10.10
C SER A 596 -17.35 54.98 8.99
N VAL A 597 -18.65 55.10 9.27
CA VAL A 597 -19.67 56.00 8.70
C VAL A 597 -20.40 55.55 7.42
N VAL A 598 -21.57 54.94 7.68
CA VAL A 598 -22.90 55.15 7.05
C VAL A 598 -22.94 55.66 5.60
N SER A 599 -23.46 54.82 4.71
CA SER A 599 -24.57 55.18 3.81
C SER A 599 -25.16 53.95 3.13
N LYS A 600 -26.49 53.80 3.12
CA LYS A 600 -27.21 52.89 2.21
C LYS A 600 -26.96 53.31 0.75
N PRO A 601 -26.69 52.35 -0.13
CA PRO A 601 -27.19 52.34 -1.51
C PRO A 601 -28.14 51.13 -1.67
N GLU A 602 -29.43 51.38 -1.85
CA GLU A 602 -30.16 51.19 -3.11
C GLU A 602 -30.39 49.71 -3.50
N GLU A 603 -31.68 49.35 -3.49
CA GLU A 603 -32.26 48.18 -4.13
C GLU A 603 -31.78 48.06 -5.58
N ASN A 604 -31.02 47.01 -5.90
CA ASN A 604 -31.28 46.09 -7.01
C ASN A 604 -30.13 45.06 -7.10
N ASP A 605 -30.50 43.83 -7.44
CA ASP A 605 -29.65 42.65 -7.66
C ASP A 605 -29.23 41.82 -6.43
N THR A 606 -30.19 41.49 -5.57
CA THR A 606 -30.17 40.16 -4.92
C THR A 606 -30.57 39.10 -5.95
N PRO A 607 -29.81 38.02 -6.18
CA PRO A 607 -30.23 36.94 -7.07
C PRO A 607 -31.58 36.40 -6.58
N ASP A 608 -32.63 36.69 -7.33
CA ASP A 608 -33.99 36.25 -7.04
C ASP A 608 -34.04 34.72 -7.09
N LEU A 609 -34.59 34.08 -6.06
CA LEU A 609 -34.88 32.64 -6.01
C LEU A 609 -35.62 32.16 -7.25
N LEU A 610 -36.51 33.01 -7.78
CA LEU A 610 -37.22 32.76 -9.03
C LEU A 610 -36.31 32.84 -10.25
N GLY A 611 -35.25 33.65 -10.24
CA GLY A 611 -34.26 33.77 -11.29
C GLY A 611 -33.40 32.51 -11.45
N ALA A 612 -32.73 32.08 -10.37
CA ALA A 612 -31.89 30.87 -10.39
C ALA A 612 -32.71 29.60 -10.72
N TRP A 613 -33.94 29.51 -10.20
CA TRP A 613 -34.84 28.40 -10.52
C TRP A 613 -35.36 28.46 -11.97
N ASN A 614 -35.60 29.65 -12.51
CA ASN A 614 -35.95 29.81 -13.93
C ASN A 614 -34.79 29.46 -14.86
N GLU A 615 -33.54 29.75 -14.48
CA GLU A 615 -32.35 29.36 -15.23
C GLU A 615 -32.19 27.83 -15.28
N ILE A 616 -32.34 27.15 -14.14
CA ILE A 616 -32.34 25.67 -14.10
C ILE A 616 -33.45 25.11 -14.99
N LYS A 617 -34.68 25.66 -14.92
CA LYS A 617 -35.80 25.25 -15.77
C LYS A 617 -35.56 25.49 -17.27
N GLN A 618 -34.80 26.51 -17.64
CA GLN A 618 -34.44 26.77 -19.04
C GLN A 618 -33.32 25.86 -19.54
N LEU A 619 -32.48 25.33 -18.65
CA LEU A 619 -31.41 24.40 -18.97
C LEU A 619 -31.90 22.96 -19.16
N VAL A 620 -32.93 22.52 -18.42
CA VAL A 620 -33.46 21.14 -18.51
C VAL A 620 -33.82 20.71 -19.95
N PRO A 621 -34.59 21.48 -20.75
CA PRO A 621 -34.89 21.09 -22.14
C PRO A 621 -33.65 21.02 -23.04
N GLN A 622 -32.61 21.82 -22.75
CA GLN A 622 -31.37 21.83 -23.53
C GLN A 622 -30.50 20.62 -23.23
N VAL A 623 -30.46 20.21 -21.94
CA VAL A 623 -29.83 18.97 -21.48
C VAL A 623 -30.53 17.77 -22.11
N ASP A 624 -31.87 17.74 -22.12
CA ASP A 624 -32.65 16.67 -22.76
C ASP A 624 -32.35 16.53 -24.26
N VAL A 625 -32.29 17.65 -24.99
CA VAL A 625 -31.95 17.65 -26.42
C VAL A 625 -30.52 17.13 -26.64
N CYS A 626 -29.56 17.49 -25.78
CA CYS A 626 -28.19 16.99 -25.89
C CYS A 626 -28.08 15.52 -25.53
N ALA A 627 -28.79 15.06 -24.48
CA ALA A 627 -28.87 13.66 -24.10
C ALA A 627 -29.50 12.80 -25.21
N GLN A 628 -30.53 13.29 -25.90
CA GLN A 628 -31.11 12.62 -27.07
C GLN A 628 -30.11 12.50 -28.22
N LYS A 629 -29.37 13.58 -28.54
CA LYS A 629 -28.32 13.54 -29.59
C LYS A 629 -27.19 12.57 -29.22
N PHE A 630 -26.82 12.52 -27.96
CA PHE A 630 -25.85 11.58 -27.41
C PHE A 630 -26.34 10.13 -27.56
N ALA A 631 -27.59 9.84 -27.19
CA ALA A 631 -28.20 8.52 -27.33
C ALA A 631 -28.31 8.07 -28.79
N VAL A 632 -28.71 8.96 -29.70
CA VAL A 632 -28.78 8.67 -31.15
C VAL A 632 -27.39 8.33 -31.72
N SER A 633 -26.34 9.00 -31.25
CA SER A 633 -24.97 8.72 -31.69
C SER A 633 -24.52 7.31 -31.29
N PHE A 634 -24.84 6.87 -30.07
CA PHE A 634 -24.61 5.48 -29.63
C PHE A 634 -25.43 4.45 -30.44
N GLN A 635 -26.68 4.76 -30.76
CA GLN A 635 -27.52 3.89 -31.59
C GLN A 635 -26.96 3.72 -33.01
N ASN A 636 -26.46 4.80 -33.62
CA ASN A 636 -25.83 4.75 -34.93
C ASN A 636 -24.54 3.93 -34.92
N ILE A 637 -23.67 4.15 -33.93
CA ILE A 637 -22.44 3.35 -33.73
C ILE A 637 -22.79 1.86 -33.59
N SER A 638 -23.76 1.52 -32.74
CA SER A 638 -24.21 0.14 -32.52
C SER A 638 -24.77 -0.51 -33.80
N LYS A 639 -25.55 0.25 -34.58
CA LYS A 639 -26.09 -0.19 -35.87
C LYS A 639 -24.97 -0.44 -36.88
N THR A 640 -23.98 0.44 -36.95
CA THR A 640 -22.82 0.32 -37.85
C THR A 640 -21.96 -0.90 -37.47
N LEU A 641 -21.73 -1.15 -36.19
CA LEU A 641 -21.02 -2.35 -35.70
C LEU A 641 -21.78 -3.64 -36.03
N SER A 642 -23.10 -3.65 -35.87
CA SER A 642 -23.95 -4.81 -36.14
C SER A 642 -24.02 -5.18 -37.62
N ASN A 643 -23.99 -4.18 -38.51
CA ASN A 643 -24.04 -4.39 -39.97
C ASN A 643 -22.68 -4.79 -40.57
N HIS A 644 -21.60 -4.69 -39.79
CA HIS A 644 -20.23 -4.95 -40.22
C HIS A 644 -19.48 -5.88 -39.23
N PRO A 645 -19.97 -7.11 -39.02
CA PRO A 645 -19.36 -8.04 -38.06
C PRO A 645 -17.94 -8.42 -38.46
N ALA A 646 -17.14 -8.79 -37.46
CA ALA A 646 -15.75 -9.22 -37.67
C ALA A 646 -15.68 -10.46 -38.58
N PRO A 647 -14.68 -10.56 -39.48
CA PRO A 647 -14.53 -11.71 -40.38
C PRO A 647 -14.26 -13.01 -39.60
N ALA A 648 -15.12 -14.03 -39.69
CA ALA A 648 -15.01 -15.23 -38.85
C ALA A 648 -13.72 -16.07 -39.06
N ASN A 649 -13.13 -16.04 -40.26
CA ASN A 649 -11.96 -16.86 -40.64
C ASN A 649 -10.88 -16.05 -41.42
N GLY A 650 -10.69 -14.77 -41.09
CA GLY A 650 -9.71 -13.90 -41.75
C GLY A 650 -8.26 -14.17 -41.31
N ASN A 651 -7.30 -13.97 -42.21
CA ASN A 651 -5.91 -13.79 -41.79
C ASN A 651 -5.71 -12.34 -41.30
N ALA A 652 -4.54 -12.02 -40.72
CA ALA A 652 -4.26 -10.70 -40.16
C ALA A 652 -4.49 -9.52 -41.15
N SER A 653 -4.27 -9.74 -42.45
CA SER A 653 -4.50 -8.72 -43.48
C SER A 653 -5.99 -8.44 -43.71
N VAL A 654 -6.84 -9.47 -43.67
CA VAL A 654 -8.31 -9.34 -43.82
C VAL A 654 -8.91 -8.63 -42.61
N TYR A 655 -8.44 -8.96 -41.40
CA TYR A 655 -8.85 -8.26 -40.18
C TYR A 655 -8.40 -6.80 -40.18
N SER A 656 -7.18 -6.51 -40.63
CA SER A 656 -6.68 -5.13 -40.73
C SER A 656 -7.47 -4.31 -41.74
N ALA A 657 -7.81 -4.86 -42.91
CA ALA A 657 -8.61 -4.17 -43.92
C ALA A 657 -10.05 -3.91 -43.43
N TRP A 658 -10.66 -4.90 -42.75
CA TRP A 658 -11.96 -4.72 -42.11
C TRP A 658 -11.94 -3.61 -41.06
N ALA A 659 -10.93 -3.58 -40.18
CA ALA A 659 -10.81 -2.57 -39.12
C ALA A 659 -10.66 -1.15 -39.70
N ILE A 660 -9.92 -0.98 -40.80
CA ILE A 660 -9.78 0.30 -41.50
C ILE A 660 -11.13 0.74 -42.09
N GLN A 661 -11.81 -0.14 -42.85
CA GLN A 661 -13.11 0.19 -43.46
C GLN A 661 -14.19 0.48 -42.41
N LEU A 662 -14.18 -0.25 -41.30
CA LEU A 662 -15.11 -0.02 -40.20
C LEU A 662 -14.83 1.31 -39.49
N SER A 663 -13.54 1.65 -39.28
CA SER A 663 -13.14 2.94 -38.71
C SER A 663 -13.62 4.12 -39.56
N GLU A 664 -13.40 4.07 -40.88
CA GLU A 664 -13.85 5.12 -41.80
C GLU A 664 -15.38 5.31 -41.77
N ARG A 665 -16.14 4.21 -41.65
CA ARG A 665 -17.61 4.25 -41.54
C ARG A 665 -18.10 4.80 -40.21
N LEU A 666 -17.37 4.54 -39.12
CA LEU A 666 -17.71 5.00 -37.77
C LEU A 666 -17.31 6.45 -37.52
N GLN A 667 -16.34 6.99 -38.25
CA GLN A 667 -15.79 8.32 -38.00
C GLN A 667 -16.86 9.44 -37.92
N PRO A 668 -17.85 9.52 -38.83
CA PRO A 668 -18.89 10.56 -38.72
C PRO A 668 -19.73 10.46 -37.45
N ASP A 669 -20.06 9.23 -37.01
CA ASP A 669 -20.83 9.01 -35.78
C ASP A 669 -19.99 9.27 -34.52
N ILE A 670 -18.68 8.97 -34.57
CA ILE A 670 -17.71 9.32 -33.52
C ILE A 670 -17.59 10.84 -33.38
N ASP A 671 -17.48 11.58 -34.49
CA ASP A 671 -17.39 13.04 -34.47
C ASP A 671 -18.67 13.67 -33.90
N LEU A 672 -19.84 13.12 -34.26
CA LEU A 672 -21.13 13.52 -33.70
C LEU A 672 -21.21 13.24 -32.19
N LEU A 673 -20.76 12.07 -31.75
CA LEU A 673 -20.72 11.71 -30.33
C LEU A 673 -19.81 12.65 -29.53
N ASN A 674 -18.60 12.93 -30.04
CA ASN A 674 -17.65 13.84 -29.40
C ASN A 674 -18.23 15.26 -29.30
N LYS A 675 -18.86 15.76 -30.36
CA LYS A 675 -19.51 17.08 -30.36
C LYS A 675 -20.71 17.14 -29.43
N ALA A 676 -21.52 16.07 -29.35
CA ALA A 676 -22.62 15.97 -28.41
C ALA A 676 -22.12 15.96 -26.96
N SER A 677 -21.04 15.23 -26.68
CA SER A 677 -20.39 15.15 -25.38
C SER A 677 -19.82 16.51 -24.93
N GLU A 678 -19.16 17.25 -25.83
CA GLU A 678 -18.65 18.60 -25.54
C GLU A 678 -19.78 19.58 -25.16
N ASN A 679 -20.87 19.58 -25.93
CA ASN A 679 -22.02 20.45 -25.65
C ASN A 679 -22.70 20.07 -24.34
N LEU A 680 -22.86 18.77 -24.08
CA LEU A 680 -23.45 18.27 -22.85
C LEU A 680 -22.58 18.64 -21.63
N SER A 681 -21.26 18.50 -21.72
CA SER A 681 -20.32 18.90 -20.66
C SER A 681 -20.43 20.40 -20.34
N LYS A 682 -20.44 21.26 -21.37
CA LYS A 682 -20.60 22.72 -21.18
C LYS A 682 -21.92 23.09 -20.51
N LEU A 683 -23.02 22.50 -20.99
CA LEU A 683 -24.35 22.73 -20.40
C LEU A 683 -24.41 22.23 -18.96
N TRP A 684 -23.81 21.08 -18.67
CA TRP A 684 -23.79 20.50 -17.34
C TRP A 684 -22.97 21.33 -16.35
N ASN A 685 -21.81 21.84 -16.75
CA ASN A 685 -21.00 22.71 -15.90
C ASN A 685 -21.74 24.00 -15.52
N ASN A 686 -22.47 24.59 -16.47
CA ASN A 686 -23.32 25.74 -16.21
C ASN A 686 -24.46 25.38 -15.25
N ALA A 687 -25.15 24.26 -15.50
CA ALA A 687 -26.23 23.79 -14.64
C ALA A 687 -25.74 23.51 -13.21
N TYR A 688 -24.55 22.90 -13.08
CA TYR A 688 -23.93 22.63 -11.79
C TYR A 688 -23.60 23.91 -11.03
N ALA A 689 -23.03 24.92 -11.69
CA ALA A 689 -22.76 26.21 -11.05
C ALA A 689 -24.05 26.85 -10.51
N THR A 690 -25.13 26.86 -11.30
CA THR A 690 -26.43 27.39 -10.87
C THR A 690 -27.05 26.56 -9.73
N MET A 691 -26.95 25.22 -9.79
CA MET A 691 -27.44 24.33 -8.72
C MET A 691 -26.64 24.52 -7.42
N SER A 692 -25.33 24.72 -7.50
CA SER A 692 -24.47 25.00 -6.34
C SER A 692 -24.82 26.33 -5.68
N GLN A 693 -25.04 27.38 -6.48
CA GLN A 693 -25.53 28.67 -5.98
C GLN A 693 -26.89 28.53 -5.28
N TYR A 694 -27.79 27.71 -5.82
CA TYR A 694 -29.09 27.42 -5.20
C TYR A 694 -28.95 26.72 -3.85
N VAL A 695 -28.06 25.72 -3.74
CA VAL A 695 -27.75 25.04 -2.47
C VAL A 695 -27.17 26.03 -1.45
N GLY A 696 -26.23 26.89 -1.87
CA GLY A 696 -25.68 27.96 -1.03
C GLY A 696 -26.75 28.94 -0.53
N PHE A 697 -27.73 29.27 -1.37
CA PHE A 697 -28.87 30.09 -0.94
C PHE A 697 -29.73 29.40 0.12
N ILE A 698 -30.03 28.10 -0.04
CA ILE A 698 -30.81 27.33 0.95
C ILE A 698 -30.12 27.38 2.33
N GLN A 699 -28.79 27.33 2.35
CA GLN A 699 -28.00 27.44 3.59
C GLN A 699 -28.22 28.78 4.31
N GLY A 700 -28.47 29.86 3.56
CA GLY A 700 -28.75 31.20 4.08
C GLY A 700 -30.17 31.44 4.57
N LEU A 701 -31.15 30.60 4.23
CA LEU A 701 -32.54 30.73 4.72
C LEU A 701 -32.62 30.49 6.23
N PRO A 702 -33.52 31.10 7.02
CA PRO A 702 -33.68 30.75 8.43
C PRO A 702 -34.03 29.25 8.65
N GLN A 703 -33.52 28.64 9.73
CA GLN A 703 -33.86 27.25 10.10
C GLN A 703 -35.37 27.09 10.29
N GLY A 704 -35.89 25.92 9.94
CA GLY A 704 -37.31 25.59 10.05
C GLY A 704 -37.99 25.23 8.72
N ALA A 705 -39.32 25.17 8.75
CA ALA A 705 -40.14 24.61 7.67
C ALA A 705 -39.84 25.13 6.25
N PRO A 706 -39.59 26.45 6.02
CA PRO A 706 -39.28 26.95 4.68
C PRO A 706 -37.97 26.40 4.11
N ARG A 707 -36.92 26.31 4.93
CA ARG A 707 -35.63 25.74 4.56
C ARG A 707 -35.76 24.24 4.29
N ASN A 708 -36.44 23.52 5.17
CA ASN A 708 -36.63 22.06 5.07
C ASN A 708 -37.39 21.66 3.81
N ASN A 709 -38.44 22.41 3.46
CA ASN A 709 -39.18 22.16 2.23
C ASN A 709 -38.30 22.37 0.97
N GLN A 710 -37.37 23.32 0.99
CA GLN A 710 -36.43 23.53 -0.12
C GLN A 710 -35.36 22.44 -0.19
N ILE A 711 -34.82 22.02 0.97
CA ILE A 711 -33.91 20.87 1.09
C ILE A 711 -34.56 19.61 0.50
N ASP A 712 -35.78 19.28 0.93
CA ASP A 712 -36.47 18.08 0.46
C ASP A 712 -36.80 18.17 -1.05
N SER A 713 -37.20 19.35 -1.54
CA SER A 713 -37.55 19.55 -2.96
C SER A 713 -36.35 19.42 -3.91
N ILE A 714 -35.21 20.02 -3.57
CA ILE A 714 -34.01 19.94 -4.43
C ILE A 714 -33.30 18.60 -4.27
N GLY A 715 -33.31 18.01 -3.07
CA GLY A 715 -32.77 16.67 -2.82
C GLY A 715 -33.47 15.60 -3.65
N ALA A 716 -34.80 15.65 -3.74
CA ALA A 716 -35.56 14.76 -4.64
C ALA A 716 -35.17 14.93 -6.13
N THR A 717 -34.75 16.15 -6.53
CA THR A 717 -34.28 16.42 -7.89
C THR A 717 -32.89 15.81 -8.12
N PHE A 718 -31.96 15.96 -7.17
CA PHE A 718 -30.63 15.35 -7.25
C PHE A 718 -30.69 13.82 -7.22
N ASP A 719 -31.57 13.22 -6.41
CA ASP A 719 -31.80 11.77 -6.43
C ASP A 719 -32.33 11.28 -7.77
N GLY A 720 -33.26 12.02 -8.38
CA GLY A 720 -33.76 11.73 -9.72
C GLY A 720 -32.68 11.82 -10.80
N LEU A 721 -31.81 12.82 -10.73
CA LEU A 721 -30.66 12.98 -11.64
C LEU A 721 -29.64 11.87 -11.45
N ARG A 722 -29.28 11.53 -10.21
CA ARG A 722 -28.37 10.43 -9.89
C ARG A 722 -28.87 9.09 -10.42
N THR A 723 -30.17 8.83 -10.27
CA THR A 723 -30.80 7.62 -10.82
C THR A 723 -30.74 7.60 -12.35
N SER A 724 -30.96 8.75 -13.01
CA SER A 724 -30.94 8.88 -14.47
C SER A 724 -29.54 8.80 -15.08
N LEU A 725 -28.51 9.20 -14.32
CA LEU A 725 -27.10 9.13 -14.71
C LEU A 725 -26.44 7.79 -14.35
N SER A 726 -27.12 6.93 -13.61
CA SER A 726 -26.63 5.60 -13.26
C SER A 726 -26.60 4.70 -14.50
N MET A 727 -25.41 4.20 -14.84
CA MET A 727 -25.27 3.27 -15.96
C MET A 727 -25.72 1.85 -15.56
N PRO A 728 -26.49 1.15 -16.43
CA PRO A 728 -26.82 -0.26 -16.20
C PRO A 728 -25.56 -1.13 -16.15
N PRO A 729 -25.50 -2.16 -15.28
CA PRO A 729 -24.33 -3.03 -15.14
C PRO A 729 -23.85 -3.68 -16.44
N GLU A 730 -24.79 -3.99 -17.35
CA GLU A 730 -24.52 -4.61 -18.65
C GLU A 730 -23.65 -3.69 -19.53
N VAL A 731 -23.83 -2.38 -19.39
CA VAL A 731 -23.12 -1.37 -20.16
C VAL A 731 -21.69 -1.19 -19.63
N THR A 732 -21.54 -1.17 -18.30
CA THR A 732 -20.22 -1.09 -17.64
C THR A 732 -19.35 -2.32 -17.92
N GLN A 733 -19.97 -3.50 -18.03
CA GLN A 733 -19.28 -4.74 -18.38
C GLN A 733 -18.75 -4.79 -19.82
N MET A 734 -19.26 -3.94 -20.72
CA MET A 734 -18.79 -3.86 -22.12
C MET A 734 -17.55 -2.98 -22.31
N LEU A 735 -17.26 -2.06 -21.37
CA LEU A 735 -16.13 -1.12 -21.46
C LEU A 735 -14.76 -1.81 -21.61
N PRO A 736 -14.42 -2.86 -20.83
CA PRO A 736 -13.15 -3.58 -21.01
C PRO A 736 -13.01 -4.20 -22.40
N ILE A 737 -14.12 -4.70 -22.97
CA ILE A 737 -14.16 -5.33 -24.30
C ILE A 737 -13.91 -4.28 -25.38
N ILE A 738 -14.53 -3.10 -25.26
CA ILE A 738 -14.34 -1.98 -26.20
C ILE A 738 -12.90 -1.46 -26.16
N ARG A 739 -12.30 -1.34 -24.96
CA ARG A 739 -10.88 -0.99 -24.77
C ARG A 739 -9.95 -2.04 -25.39
N MET A 740 -10.28 -3.32 -25.20
CA MET A 740 -9.55 -4.43 -25.79
C MET A 740 -9.55 -4.33 -27.33
N ILE A 741 -10.72 -4.08 -27.94
CA ILE A 741 -10.85 -3.94 -29.40
C ILE A 741 -9.97 -2.79 -29.94
N GLY A 742 -9.96 -1.62 -29.30
CA GLY A 742 -9.11 -0.49 -29.70
C GLY A 742 -7.60 -0.77 -29.58
N ASN A 743 -7.20 -1.62 -28.62
CA ASN A 743 -5.81 -2.03 -28.42
C ASN A 743 -5.34 -3.10 -29.44
N PHE A 744 -6.22 -4.02 -29.83
CA PHE A 744 -5.92 -5.06 -30.82
C PHE A 744 -6.02 -4.56 -32.27
N ALA A 745 -6.89 -3.59 -32.55
CA ALA A 745 -7.09 -3.01 -33.87
C ALA A 745 -6.90 -1.50 -33.82
N ARG A 746 -5.66 -1.02 -34.06
CA ARG A 746 -5.30 0.41 -34.01
C ARG A 746 -6.27 1.35 -34.74
N PRO A 747 -6.82 1.04 -35.93
CA PRO A 747 -7.80 1.90 -36.60
C PRO A 747 -9.09 2.12 -35.80
N LEU A 748 -9.46 1.22 -34.90
CA LEU A 748 -10.66 1.32 -34.05
C LEU A 748 -10.38 2.03 -32.71
N ARG A 749 -9.17 2.51 -32.46
CA ARG A 749 -8.82 3.27 -31.26
C ARG A 749 -9.68 4.54 -31.08
N PRO A 750 -9.96 5.36 -32.11
CA PRO A 750 -10.83 6.53 -31.96
C PRO A 750 -12.24 6.18 -31.45
N LEU A 751 -12.79 5.04 -31.85
CA LEU A 751 -14.06 4.53 -31.35
C LEU A 751 -13.97 4.24 -29.84
N ALA A 752 -12.95 3.49 -29.43
CA ALA A 752 -12.73 3.15 -28.02
C ALA A 752 -12.53 4.40 -27.16
N ASP A 753 -11.77 5.38 -27.66
CA ASP A 753 -11.51 6.64 -26.98
C ASP A 753 -12.79 7.48 -26.84
N ALA A 754 -13.58 7.63 -27.92
CA ALA A 754 -14.83 8.39 -27.91
C ALA A 754 -15.88 7.78 -26.97
N ILE A 755 -16.00 6.44 -26.97
CA ILE A 755 -16.88 5.74 -26.04
C ILE A 755 -16.39 5.98 -24.59
N ASN A 756 -15.11 5.76 -24.29
CA ASN A 756 -14.57 5.99 -22.94
C ASN A 756 -14.81 7.42 -22.45
N GLN A 757 -14.56 8.43 -23.29
CA GLN A 757 -14.79 9.83 -22.94
C GLN A 757 -16.26 10.10 -22.61
N SER A 758 -17.17 9.49 -23.37
CA SER A 758 -18.62 9.59 -23.17
C SER A 758 -19.07 8.97 -21.84
N PHE A 759 -18.47 7.85 -21.44
CA PHE A 759 -18.71 7.22 -20.13
C PHE A 759 -18.19 8.07 -18.97
N ASN A 760 -16.93 8.51 -19.06
CA ASN A 760 -16.32 9.35 -18.03
C ASN A 760 -17.12 10.65 -17.84
N LEU A 761 -17.67 11.21 -18.91
CA LEU A 761 -18.54 12.38 -18.83
C LEU A 761 -19.78 12.12 -17.96
N ILE A 762 -20.49 10.99 -18.18
CA ILE A 762 -21.68 10.63 -17.40
C ILE A 762 -21.33 10.34 -15.94
N GLU A 763 -20.22 9.65 -15.70
CA GLU A 763 -19.72 9.39 -14.34
C GLU A 763 -19.38 10.68 -13.61
N ASN A 764 -18.70 11.62 -14.28
CA ASN A 764 -18.42 12.95 -13.73
C ASN A 764 -19.70 13.72 -13.37
N MET A 765 -20.74 13.67 -14.22
CA MET A 765 -22.03 14.29 -13.92
C MET A 765 -22.68 13.67 -12.67
N GLY A 766 -22.60 12.35 -12.52
CA GLY A 766 -23.07 11.63 -11.34
C GLY A 766 -22.33 12.08 -10.07
N THR A 767 -21.00 12.16 -10.14
CA THR A 767 -20.14 12.62 -9.03
C THR A 767 -20.43 14.08 -8.64
N MET A 768 -20.63 14.96 -9.63
CA MET A 768 -21.01 16.36 -9.39
C MET A 768 -22.38 16.46 -8.72
N THR A 769 -23.35 15.64 -9.13
CA THR A 769 -24.68 15.59 -8.50
C THR A 769 -24.60 15.09 -7.05
N ALA A 770 -23.78 14.07 -6.79
CA ALA A 770 -23.56 13.55 -5.44
C ALA A 770 -22.91 14.61 -4.53
N ALA A 771 -21.97 15.40 -5.05
CA ALA A 771 -21.37 16.51 -4.29
C ALA A 771 -22.39 17.58 -3.90
N LEU A 772 -23.36 17.90 -4.77
CA LEU A 772 -24.46 18.82 -4.44
C LEU A 772 -25.40 18.23 -3.39
N GLN A 773 -25.68 16.93 -3.45
CA GLN A 773 -26.48 16.23 -2.45
C GLN A 773 -25.79 16.23 -1.07
N ASP A 774 -24.49 15.94 -1.02
CA ASP A 774 -23.71 16.00 0.21
C ASP A 774 -23.67 17.41 0.81
N GLN A 775 -23.57 18.44 -0.03
CA GLN A 775 -23.65 19.84 0.41
C GLN A 775 -25.03 20.14 1.02
N LEU A 776 -26.10 19.66 0.38
CA LEU A 776 -27.47 19.85 0.82
C LEU A 776 -27.76 19.13 2.15
N ASP A 777 -27.29 17.88 2.31
CA ASP A 777 -27.49 17.06 3.51
C ASP A 777 -26.77 17.63 4.74
N ARG A 778 -25.74 18.45 4.53
CA ARG A 778 -25.01 19.17 5.59
C ARG A 778 -25.70 20.45 6.06
N ILE A 779 -26.75 20.92 5.37
CA ILE A 779 -27.48 22.13 5.77
C ILE A 779 -28.34 21.80 7.01
N PRO A 780 -28.19 22.53 8.13
CA PRO A 780 -29.01 22.32 9.32
C PRO A 780 -30.49 22.52 9.01
N ARG A 781 -31.35 21.59 9.44
CA ARG A 781 -32.80 21.65 9.20
C ARG A 781 -33.53 22.55 10.20
#